data_AF-A0AAD5X806-F1
#
_entry.id   AF-A0AAD5X806-F1
#
_cell.length_a   1.000
_cell.length_b   1.000
_cell.length_c   1.000
_cell.angle_alpha   90.00
_cell.angle_beta   90.00
_cell.angle_gamma   90.00
#
_symmetry.space_group_name_H-M   'P 1'
#
loop_
_entity.id
_entity.type
_entity.pdbx_description
1 polymer ?
#
loop_
_entity_poly.entity_id
_entity_poly.type
_entity_poly.pdbx_seq_one_letter_code
_entity_poly.pdbx_strand_id
1 'polypeptide(L)'
;MIEEENMEEVAMNEAGDGSEAAAHLSLSALDKERLLPIANVARLMKRALPENAKIAKDAKDCVQECVSEFISFVTSEASDRCAMEKRKTVNGEDILWAMQQLGFDNYNDCLKIYLQKYRESTKSERGSAMLAMREDNIALKDKEILMQIRSLVKWTKGTQTIYTAQVNLGTALQKHFDLVDQESQARDQGPSWLFGYSRPLNSGDKPWTVAAQTAVRRAQRLAALLSASSTTSNSNSSTSASNSNSYRASTSNSHSTTGNNSTVTLPLTVAVKRLDALSDELCAVLDATELVLNVHPDPSAVRDAANANALLTNFMNELNTDRGLFTSLDAAIGSVAWMPQQTPSVQTTAVAQLLMKDFRKSGIHLSGSDRKRFVSVSDHILSLGNKFVRASSQPSCETIEIENAQASLTGVDPRLVYQLTRSSPNNDNNIAVIHMDHPNATLSANLILKTARNENVRRFVYRALNSASEESVATLEELLKKRAELANLLGSSSYSEMWLGDKMATSPENVMFFLASLSSENKPLAQAEISRLATLKKLHTQNNKATINAWDEMFFAQFLSSPQQQQPKQNQSHPASSLPQTIDTSLRPFFSVGTTIAGISELLTNLYGIRLEPASVRLGETWHPDVRKVQIVHETEGVIGIVYMDLFARESSSGSSNTSSGDIVEKFDGAAQFTVRCSRRLEDYEEYCGEAREGGLSSKETEVWRRESSPGNESGGGLYQLPIVVLVTQFERPISKFTPSLLSLTEVETLFHEIGHVMHSVVARTDYQHISGTRCALDFVEVPSNFLESFARDESVLVAIGTHYKTGAKVPVEMIRAVRARQGLLEAVEKQKQLKMAVLDQMYHSEYMKEINFNSTEMLQKIQNDVHVVPYVEGTQWQTQFSHLFSYGASYYSYFWARRVSDALRSRIFATGSNTAPLTTAVGLSKASLARDQLRKGGEVVKSELLQWGGGRDPWIGLKKAGIDIEDLNSFRGG
;
A
#
# COMPACT_ATOMS: atom_id res chain seq x y z
N MET A 1 16.14 -49.02 28.14
CA MET A 1 16.68 -49.76 29.28
C MET A 1 16.49 -48.88 30.50
N ILE A 2 15.55 -49.26 31.39
CA ILE A 2 15.58 -49.10 32.87
C ILE A 2 15.53 -47.63 33.36
N GLU A 3 14.64 -47.12 34.21
CA GLU A 3 13.54 -47.51 35.14
C GLU A 3 12.83 -46.16 35.52
N GLU A 4 11.51 -46.05 35.72
CA GLU A 4 10.78 -46.10 37.03
C GLU A 4 11.32 -45.07 38.07
N GLU A 5 10.56 -44.29 38.87
CA GLU A 5 9.20 -44.40 39.42
C GLU A 5 8.82 -43.11 40.22
N ASN A 6 7.50 -42.84 40.31
CA ASN A 6 6.65 -42.29 41.39
C ASN A 6 7.12 -41.33 42.51
N MET A 7 6.28 -40.30 42.80
CA MET A 7 5.57 -40.01 44.08
C MET A 7 4.95 -38.59 44.01
N GLU A 8 3.63 -38.42 43.87
CA GLU A 8 2.53 -38.44 44.86
C GLU A 8 2.33 -37.17 45.73
N GLU A 9 1.16 -36.54 45.48
CA GLU A 9 0.19 -35.89 46.39
C GLU A 9 0.60 -35.24 47.72
N VAL A 10 0.21 -33.96 47.91
CA VAL A 10 -0.44 -33.47 49.15
C VAL A 10 -1.54 -32.46 48.82
N ALA A 11 -2.69 -32.65 49.48
CA ALA A 11 -4.01 -32.12 49.22
C ALA A 11 -4.34 -30.73 49.85
N MET A 12 -5.56 -30.28 49.51
CA MET A 12 -6.33 -29.13 49.97
C MET A 12 -6.41 -28.92 51.50
N ASN A 13 -6.49 -27.65 51.94
CA ASN A 13 -7.66 -27.10 52.67
C ASN A 13 -7.54 -25.61 53.10
N GLU A 14 -8.72 -24.97 53.14
CA GLU A 14 -9.16 -23.77 53.91
C GLU A 14 -9.02 -22.33 53.36
N ALA A 15 -10.12 -21.90 52.71
CA ALA A 15 -11.01 -20.77 53.01
C ALA A 15 -10.49 -19.46 53.66
N GLY A 16 -10.85 -18.32 53.03
CA GLY A 16 -11.24 -17.11 53.75
C GLY A 16 -10.76 -15.76 53.21
N ASP A 17 -11.72 -14.98 52.71
CA ASP A 17 -11.77 -13.51 52.65
C ASP A 17 -11.22 -12.75 51.43
N GLY A 18 -12.02 -11.77 50.99
CA GLY A 18 -11.91 -11.08 49.70
C GLY A 18 -10.99 -9.87 49.70
N SER A 19 -10.55 -9.50 48.49
CA SER A 19 -10.17 -8.14 48.09
C SER A 19 -9.68 -8.18 46.64
N GLU A 20 -10.33 -7.42 45.76
CA GLU A 20 -9.82 -7.11 44.42
C GLU A 20 -8.45 -6.43 44.49
N ALA A 21 -7.39 -7.06 43.96
CA ALA A 21 -6.14 -6.39 43.60
C ALA A 21 -5.26 -7.24 42.65
N ALA A 22 -4.97 -6.67 41.48
CA ALA A 22 -3.81 -6.90 40.60
C ALA A 22 -3.42 -8.35 40.23
N ALA A 23 -3.78 -8.76 39.01
CA ALA A 23 -3.20 -9.93 38.35
C ALA A 23 -1.73 -9.69 37.96
N HIS A 24 -0.79 -9.98 38.86
CA HIS A 24 0.60 -10.23 38.51
C HIS A 24 0.76 -11.71 38.14
N LEU A 25 1.14 -12.00 36.89
CA LEU A 25 1.61 -13.32 36.49
C LEU A 25 2.84 -13.70 37.33
N SER A 26 2.74 -14.73 38.17
CA SER A 26 3.93 -15.33 38.79
C SER A 26 4.60 -16.27 37.78
N LEU A 27 5.77 -15.88 37.29
CA LEU A 27 6.66 -16.74 36.48
C LEU A 27 6.99 -18.05 37.22
N SER A 28 7.03 -19.16 36.49
CA SER A 28 7.30 -20.49 37.04
C SER A 28 8.73 -20.60 37.60
N ALA A 29 8.99 -21.58 38.47
CA ALA A 29 10.34 -21.80 39.03
C ALA A 29 11.40 -22.09 37.94
N LEU A 30 11.00 -22.70 36.81
CA LEU A 30 11.85 -22.94 35.65
C LEU A 30 12.19 -21.65 34.88
N ASP A 31 11.26 -20.69 34.80
CA ASP A 31 11.51 -19.41 34.12
C ASP A 31 12.52 -18.53 34.87
N LYS A 32 12.61 -18.69 36.20
CA LYS A 32 13.59 -17.98 37.03
C LYS A 32 15.02 -18.49 36.84
N GLU A 33 15.22 -19.74 36.43
CA GLU A 33 16.56 -20.29 36.14
C GLU A 33 17.15 -19.78 34.81
N ARG A 34 16.30 -19.30 33.89
CA ARG A 34 16.74 -18.76 32.59
C ARG A 34 17.25 -17.31 32.66
N LEU A 35 16.89 -16.58 33.72
CA LEU A 35 17.26 -15.18 33.91
C LEU A 35 18.61 -15.06 34.64
N LEU A 36 19.44 -14.11 34.20
CA LEU A 36 20.68 -13.75 34.89
C LEU A 36 20.37 -13.30 36.32
N PRO A 37 21.24 -13.55 37.32
CA PRO A 37 20.99 -13.12 38.69
C PRO A 37 20.72 -11.62 38.80
N ILE A 38 19.52 -11.24 39.26
CA ILE A 38 19.09 -9.83 39.35
C ILE A 38 20.06 -8.97 40.17
N ALA A 39 20.73 -9.55 41.17
CA ALA A 39 21.74 -8.86 41.97
C ALA A 39 22.95 -8.43 41.14
N ASN A 40 23.33 -9.20 40.11
CA ASN A 40 24.42 -8.86 39.21
C ASN A 40 24.00 -7.76 38.23
N VAL A 41 22.79 -7.88 37.66
CA VAL A 41 22.21 -6.88 36.76
C VAL A 41 22.03 -5.55 37.48
N ALA A 42 21.44 -5.54 38.68
CA ALA A 42 21.26 -4.34 39.48
C ALA A 42 22.59 -3.68 39.87
N ARG A 43 23.65 -4.47 40.11
CA ARG A 43 24.99 -3.95 40.41
C ARG A 43 25.64 -3.33 39.18
N LEU A 44 25.44 -3.89 37.99
CA LEU A 44 25.89 -3.32 36.73
C LEU A 44 25.15 -2.01 36.42
N MET A 45 23.83 -2.00 36.54
CA MET A 45 23.01 -0.80 36.36
C MET A 45 23.42 0.31 37.34
N LYS A 46 23.65 -0.01 38.62
CA LYS A 46 24.05 0.98 39.62
C LYS A 46 25.46 1.54 39.41
N ARG A 47 26.34 0.81 38.73
CA ARG A 47 27.68 1.30 38.32
C ARG A 47 27.65 2.18 37.09
N ALA A 48 26.61 2.06 36.26
CA ALA A 48 26.40 2.88 35.07
C ALA A 48 25.66 4.19 35.37
N LEU A 49 25.10 4.35 36.57
CA LEU A 49 24.30 5.49 36.99
C LEU A 49 25.03 6.32 38.07
N PRO A 50 24.74 7.62 38.22
CA PRO A 50 25.29 8.47 39.28
C PRO A 50 25.07 7.91 40.69
N GLU A 51 25.96 8.22 41.64
CA GLU A 51 25.93 7.62 43.00
C GLU A 51 24.61 7.83 43.76
N ASN A 52 23.89 8.91 43.45
CA ASN A 52 22.61 9.28 44.03
C ASN A 52 21.38 8.73 43.27
N ALA A 53 21.56 8.09 42.12
CA ALA A 53 20.46 7.56 41.32
C ALA A 53 19.85 6.30 41.96
N LYS A 54 18.52 6.32 42.13
CA LYS A 54 17.74 5.16 42.56
C LYS A 54 17.17 4.45 41.35
N ILE A 55 17.32 3.12 41.31
CA ILE A 55 16.80 2.28 40.23
C ILE A 55 15.48 1.66 40.71
N ALA A 56 14.40 1.97 40.00
CA ALA A 56 13.08 1.36 40.19
C ALA A 56 13.17 -0.17 40.04
N LYS A 57 12.28 -0.90 40.72
CA LYS A 57 12.25 -2.37 40.67
C LYS A 57 11.96 -2.85 39.24
N ASP A 58 10.94 -2.28 38.60
CA ASP A 58 10.51 -2.65 37.25
C ASP A 58 11.61 -2.41 36.20
N ALA A 59 12.46 -1.39 36.41
CA ALA A 59 13.61 -1.14 35.55
C ALA A 59 14.70 -2.22 35.69
N LYS A 60 14.90 -2.79 36.88
CA LYS A 60 15.86 -3.90 37.09
C LYS A 60 15.34 -5.18 36.44
N ASP A 61 14.05 -5.44 36.60
CA ASP A 61 13.39 -6.63 36.05
C ASP A 61 13.42 -6.57 34.51
N CYS A 62 13.05 -5.43 33.92
CA CYS A 62 13.11 -5.21 32.47
C CYS A 62 14.54 -5.37 31.89
N VAL A 63 15.55 -4.79 32.54
CA VAL A 63 16.94 -4.93 32.06
C VAL A 63 17.47 -6.35 32.26
N GLN A 64 17.07 -7.05 33.33
CA GLN A 64 17.43 -8.45 33.56
C GLN A 64 16.90 -9.34 32.44
N GLU A 65 15.64 -9.16 32.05
CA GLU A 65 15.03 -9.86 30.91
C GLU A 65 15.76 -9.53 29.61
N CYS A 66 15.97 -8.24 29.32
CA CYS A 66 16.64 -7.81 28.09
C CYS A 66 18.05 -8.38 27.94
N VAL A 67 18.86 -8.36 29.01
CA VAL A 67 20.25 -8.85 28.96
C VAL A 67 20.29 -10.39 28.89
N SER A 68 19.37 -11.08 29.56
CA SER A 68 19.30 -12.55 29.52
C SER A 68 18.90 -13.06 28.14
N GLU A 69 17.95 -12.39 27.49
CA GLU A 69 17.56 -12.68 26.11
C GLU A 69 18.65 -12.34 25.10
N PHE A 70 19.34 -11.20 25.28
CA PHE A 70 20.46 -10.83 24.43
C PHE A 70 21.59 -11.89 24.45
N ILE A 71 21.97 -12.38 25.64
CA ILE A 71 22.98 -13.44 25.75
C ILE A 71 22.47 -14.75 25.14
N SER A 72 21.20 -15.10 25.35
CA SER A 72 20.60 -16.30 24.77
C SER A 72 20.63 -16.26 23.23
N PHE A 73 20.36 -15.10 22.64
CA PHE A 73 20.37 -14.90 21.19
C PHE A 73 21.79 -15.03 20.60
N VAL A 74 22.77 -14.35 21.20
CA VAL A 74 24.18 -14.43 20.76
C VAL A 74 24.75 -15.83 20.91
N THR A 75 24.43 -16.53 22.01
CA THR A 75 24.92 -17.89 22.26
C THR A 75 24.25 -18.93 21.36
N SER A 76 22.97 -18.76 21.01
CA SER A 76 22.28 -19.63 20.05
C SER A 76 22.93 -19.52 18.67
N GLU A 77 23.11 -18.30 18.17
CA GLU A 77 23.70 -18.05 16.84
C GLU A 77 25.15 -18.56 16.75
N ALA A 78 25.93 -18.36 17.81
CA ALA A 78 27.29 -18.89 17.91
C ALA A 78 27.32 -20.43 18.01
N SER A 79 26.33 -21.03 18.67
CA SER A 79 26.17 -22.48 18.76
C SER A 79 25.79 -23.10 17.41
N ASP A 80 24.90 -22.45 16.65
CA ASP A 80 24.50 -22.90 15.32
C ASP A 80 25.68 -22.88 14.35
N ARG A 81 26.49 -21.81 14.35
CA ARG A 81 27.75 -21.78 13.60
C ARG A 81 28.70 -22.90 14.03
N CYS A 82 28.87 -23.11 15.32
CA CYS A 82 29.72 -24.18 15.85
C CYS A 82 29.24 -25.56 15.36
N ALA A 83 27.93 -25.79 15.34
CA ALA A 83 27.32 -27.02 14.84
C ALA A 83 27.48 -27.19 13.32
N MET A 84 27.34 -26.12 12.53
CA MET A 84 27.59 -26.11 11.08
C MET A 84 29.03 -26.50 10.75
N GLU A 85 30.00 -26.06 11.57
CA GLU A 85 31.41 -26.42 11.43
C GLU A 85 31.76 -27.78 12.07
N LYS A 86 30.76 -28.55 12.52
CA LYS A 86 30.90 -29.86 13.20
C LYS A 86 31.77 -29.82 14.45
N ARG A 87 31.85 -28.65 15.10
CA ARG A 87 32.57 -28.47 16.37
C ARG A 87 31.58 -28.64 17.53
N LYS A 88 32.06 -29.19 18.65
CA LYS A 88 31.25 -29.39 19.89
C LYS A 88 31.43 -28.27 20.91
N THR A 89 32.28 -27.29 20.63
CA THR A 89 32.65 -26.24 21.58
C THR A 89 32.68 -24.90 20.87
N VAL A 90 31.81 -24.00 21.33
CA VAL A 90 31.75 -22.59 20.91
C VAL A 90 33.02 -21.89 21.36
N ASN A 91 33.67 -21.17 20.45
CA ASN A 91 34.87 -20.40 20.74
C ASN A 91 34.61 -18.89 20.57
N GLY A 92 35.59 -18.05 20.91
CA GLY A 92 35.42 -16.59 20.83
C GLY A 92 35.20 -16.04 19.42
N GLU A 93 35.63 -16.73 18.36
CA GLU A 93 35.39 -16.32 16.97
C GLU A 93 33.92 -16.58 16.56
N ASP A 94 33.28 -17.58 17.15
CA ASP A 94 31.86 -17.88 16.94
C ASP A 94 30.98 -16.76 17.51
N ILE A 95 31.36 -16.24 18.69
CA ILE A 95 30.68 -15.12 19.33
C ILE A 95 30.87 -13.82 18.53
N LEU A 96 32.09 -13.54 18.03
CA LEU A 96 32.35 -12.39 17.18
C LEU A 96 31.50 -12.41 15.89
N TRP A 97 31.37 -13.59 15.30
CA TRP A 97 30.53 -13.75 14.12
C TRP A 97 29.04 -13.64 14.43
N ALA A 98 28.58 -14.22 15.55
CA ALA A 98 27.20 -14.06 15.98
C ALA A 98 26.88 -12.57 16.18
N MET A 99 27.76 -11.81 16.83
CA MET A 99 27.60 -10.35 16.95
C MET A 99 27.53 -9.65 15.60
N GLN A 100 28.28 -10.12 14.60
CA GLN A 100 28.23 -9.58 13.24
C GLN A 100 26.89 -9.89 12.54
N GLN A 101 26.47 -11.16 12.55
CA GLN A 101 25.24 -11.60 11.89
C GLN A 101 23.99 -10.98 12.50
N LEU A 102 24.00 -10.75 13.82
CA LEU A 102 22.88 -10.18 14.55
C LEU A 102 22.84 -8.64 14.46
N GLY A 103 23.70 -8.01 13.65
CA GLY A 103 23.69 -6.56 13.38
C GLY A 103 24.36 -5.71 14.46
N PHE A 104 25.22 -6.31 15.30
CA PHE A 104 25.99 -5.63 16.36
C PHE A 104 27.44 -5.35 15.94
N ASP A 105 27.67 -5.09 14.65
CA ASP A 105 28.99 -4.89 14.03
C ASP A 105 29.84 -3.83 14.73
N ASN A 106 29.19 -2.79 15.25
CA ASN A 106 29.84 -1.68 15.95
C ASN A 106 30.63 -2.11 17.19
N TYR A 107 30.40 -3.32 17.71
CA TYR A 107 31.09 -3.87 18.88
C TYR A 107 32.22 -4.85 18.54
N ASN A 108 32.36 -5.25 17.27
CA ASN A 108 33.28 -6.33 16.87
C ASN A 108 34.75 -5.98 17.05
N ASP A 109 35.16 -4.75 16.74
CA ASP A 109 36.56 -4.34 16.87
C ASP A 109 37.01 -4.34 18.34
N CYS A 110 36.13 -3.90 19.24
CA CYS A 110 36.35 -3.95 20.68
C CYS A 110 36.45 -5.39 21.19
N LEU A 111 35.54 -6.27 20.75
CA LEU A 111 35.52 -7.68 21.17
C LEU A 111 36.72 -8.46 20.63
N LYS A 112 37.23 -8.15 19.43
CA LYS A 112 38.46 -8.73 18.87
C LYS A 112 39.67 -8.40 19.75
N ILE A 113 39.80 -7.13 20.15
CA ILE A 113 40.87 -6.69 21.05
C ILE A 113 40.78 -7.41 22.41
N TYR A 114 39.56 -7.57 22.94
CA TYR A 114 39.35 -8.32 24.19
C TYR A 114 39.76 -9.79 24.06
N LEU A 115 39.31 -10.46 23.01
CA LEU A 115 39.63 -11.87 22.75
C LEU A 115 41.13 -12.10 22.59
N GLN A 116 41.83 -11.15 21.94
CA GLN A 116 43.28 -11.17 21.81
C GLN A 116 43.97 -11.07 23.18
N LYS A 117 43.61 -10.09 24.01
CA LYS A 117 44.17 -9.93 25.36
C LYS A 117 43.88 -11.12 26.27
N TYR A 118 42.71 -11.73 26.14
CA TYR A 118 42.35 -12.96 26.85
C TYR A 118 43.20 -14.17 26.43
N ARG A 119 43.52 -14.29 25.13
CA ARG A 119 44.44 -15.32 24.62
C ARG A 119 45.88 -15.09 25.09
N GLU A 120 46.31 -13.84 25.23
CA GLU A 120 47.64 -13.47 25.74
C GLU A 120 47.78 -13.80 27.24
N SER A 121 46.75 -13.53 28.06
CA SER A 121 46.76 -13.86 29.49
C SER A 121 46.77 -15.37 29.75
N THR A 122 46.02 -16.14 28.97
CA THR A 122 45.96 -17.61 29.08
C THR A 122 47.22 -18.31 28.55
N LYS A 123 47.96 -17.71 27.61
CA LYS A 123 49.29 -18.21 27.17
C LYS A 123 50.39 -18.00 28.22
N SER A 124 50.32 -16.91 28.99
CA SER A 124 51.27 -16.62 30.08
C SER A 124 51.20 -17.66 31.21
N GLU A 125 50.01 -18.20 31.51
CA GLU A 125 49.83 -19.29 32.47
C GLU A 125 50.38 -20.64 31.99
N ARG A 126 50.23 -20.99 30.70
CA ARG A 126 50.83 -22.21 30.13
C ARG A 126 52.36 -22.11 29.98
N GLY A 127 52.90 -20.92 29.77
CA GLY A 127 54.35 -20.67 29.74
C GLY A 127 55.02 -20.72 31.12
N SER A 128 54.27 -20.41 32.19
CA SER A 128 54.79 -20.38 33.57
C SER A 128 55.09 -21.78 34.14
N ALA A 129 54.55 -22.86 33.56
CA ALA A 129 54.89 -24.23 33.95
C ALA A 129 56.23 -24.74 33.37
N MET A 130 56.79 -24.05 32.36
CA MET A 130 58.04 -24.43 31.69
C MET A 130 59.23 -23.52 32.07
N LEU A 131 58.99 -22.49 32.89
CA LEU A 131 59.98 -21.49 33.34
C LEU A 131 60.27 -21.59 34.85
N ALA A 132 60.10 -22.77 35.46
CA ALA A 132 60.54 -23.06 36.83
C ALA A 132 62.02 -23.51 36.91
N MET A 133 62.84 -23.18 35.92
CA MET A 133 64.28 -23.39 35.95
C MET A 133 65.01 -22.17 35.39
N ARG A 134 65.41 -21.28 36.32
CA ARG A 134 66.39 -20.18 36.28
C ARG A 134 65.80 -18.92 36.90
N GLU A 135 65.67 -18.95 38.22
CA GLU A 135 65.73 -17.72 39.03
C GLU A 135 67.21 -17.36 39.17
N ASP A 136 67.61 -16.21 38.63
CA ASP A 136 68.50 -15.25 39.30
C ASP A 136 68.74 -14.04 38.38
N ASN A 137 68.66 -12.85 38.96
CA ASN A 137 68.80 -11.50 38.38
C ASN A 137 67.60 -10.92 37.64
N ILE A 138 66.61 -10.48 38.41
CA ILE A 138 65.76 -9.34 38.03
C ILE A 138 65.60 -8.42 39.26
N ALA A 139 65.70 -7.10 39.03
CA ALA A 139 65.86 -6.03 40.00
C ALA A 139 64.66 -5.82 40.94
N LEU A 140 64.88 -5.11 42.07
CA LEU A 140 63.89 -4.87 43.14
C LEU A 140 62.53 -4.30 42.67
N LYS A 141 62.49 -3.61 41.52
CA LYS A 141 61.24 -3.10 40.93
C LYS A 141 60.29 -4.21 40.47
N ASP A 142 60.83 -5.36 40.09
CA ASP A 142 60.03 -6.48 39.58
C ASP A 142 59.45 -7.34 40.70
N LYS A 143 60.00 -7.28 41.92
CA LYS A 143 59.38 -7.88 43.11
C LYS A 143 58.10 -7.16 43.54
N GLU A 144 58.04 -5.85 43.35
CA GLU A 144 56.87 -5.03 43.69
C GLU A 144 55.75 -5.21 42.66
N ILE A 145 56.11 -5.31 41.38
CA ILE A 145 55.19 -5.68 40.29
C ILE A 145 54.70 -7.13 40.46
N LEU A 146 55.58 -8.08 40.83
CA LEU A 146 55.18 -9.46 41.11
C LEU A 146 54.33 -9.61 42.38
N MET A 147 54.51 -8.77 43.40
CA MET A 147 53.60 -8.72 44.57
C MET A 147 52.24 -8.11 44.21
N GLN A 148 52.21 -7.07 43.37
CA GLN A 148 50.96 -6.49 42.87
C GLN A 148 50.21 -7.47 41.94
N ILE A 149 50.93 -8.21 41.10
CA ILE A 149 50.36 -9.26 40.25
C ILE A 149 49.90 -10.46 41.09
N ARG A 150 50.64 -10.90 42.10
CA ARG A 150 50.18 -11.96 43.02
C ARG A 150 49.00 -11.52 43.88
N SER A 151 48.91 -10.24 44.25
CA SER A 151 47.75 -9.63 44.90
C SER A 151 46.53 -9.63 43.96
N LEU A 152 46.72 -9.23 42.70
CA LEU A 152 45.70 -9.32 41.64
C LEU A 152 45.24 -10.78 41.44
N VAL A 153 46.17 -11.74 41.42
CA VAL A 153 45.89 -13.17 41.19
C VAL A 153 45.15 -13.80 42.40
N LYS A 154 45.47 -13.36 43.62
CA LYS A 154 44.73 -13.76 44.83
C LYS A 154 43.31 -13.18 44.85
N TRP A 155 43.14 -11.97 44.31
CA TRP A 155 41.84 -11.31 44.16
C TRP A 155 40.99 -11.94 43.04
N THR A 156 41.62 -12.39 41.94
CA THR A 156 40.93 -13.03 40.81
C THR A 156 40.47 -14.47 41.07
N LYS A 157 40.93 -15.12 42.15
CA LYS A 157 40.26 -16.36 42.62
C LYS A 157 38.96 -16.09 43.40
N GLY A 158 38.64 -14.83 43.68
CA GLY A 158 37.50 -14.45 44.50
C GLY A 158 36.34 -13.75 43.78
N THR A 159 36.55 -12.99 42.70
CA THR A 159 35.42 -12.35 42.01
C THR A 159 35.78 -11.88 40.59
N GLN A 160 34.98 -12.32 39.64
CA GLN A 160 35.21 -12.24 38.20
C GLN A 160 34.70 -10.91 37.60
N THR A 161 35.54 -10.29 36.75
CA THR A 161 35.22 -9.40 35.61
C THR A 161 34.46 -8.09 35.86
N ILE A 162 35.07 -7.08 36.49
CA ILE A 162 34.62 -5.69 36.29
C ILE A 162 35.80 -4.72 36.50
N TYR A 163 36.36 -4.14 35.44
CA TYR A 163 36.88 -2.76 35.50
C TYR A 163 37.19 -2.07 34.14
N THR A 164 37.12 -2.76 33.00
CA THR A 164 37.43 -2.11 31.69
C THR A 164 36.22 -1.78 30.80
N ALA A 165 35.00 -1.95 31.33
CA ALA A 165 33.77 -1.43 30.69
C ALA A 165 33.41 0.00 31.15
N GLN A 166 34.08 0.54 32.17
CA GLN A 166 33.74 1.82 32.79
C GLN A 166 34.16 3.07 32.00
N VAL A 167 35.13 2.96 31.07
CA VAL A 167 35.55 4.12 30.27
C VAL A 167 34.73 4.24 28.97
N ASN A 168 34.23 3.13 28.41
CA ASN A 168 33.52 3.14 27.13
C ASN A 168 32.00 3.35 27.24
N LEU A 169 31.40 3.06 28.40
CA LEU A 169 29.97 3.34 28.62
C LEU A 169 29.70 4.85 28.76
N GLY A 170 30.65 5.61 29.32
CA GLY A 170 30.59 7.07 29.37
C GLY A 170 30.65 7.71 27.97
N THR A 171 31.49 7.18 27.08
CA THR A 171 31.58 7.66 25.69
C THR A 171 30.39 7.23 24.84
N ALA A 172 29.82 6.05 25.10
CA ALA A 172 28.62 5.55 24.41
C ALA A 172 27.34 6.28 24.88
N LEU A 173 27.22 6.58 26.18
CA LEU A 173 26.14 7.41 26.71
C LEU A 173 26.28 8.86 26.28
N GLN A 174 27.48 9.42 26.24
CA GLN A 174 27.69 10.77 25.67
C GLN A 174 27.33 10.78 24.18
N LYS A 175 27.72 9.77 23.39
CA LYS A 175 27.25 9.64 22.00
C LYS A 175 25.74 9.46 21.89
N HIS A 176 25.10 8.79 22.84
CA HIS A 176 23.64 8.63 22.86
C HIS A 176 22.94 9.94 23.24
N PHE A 177 23.48 10.71 24.20
CA PHE A 177 22.99 12.05 24.52
C PHE A 177 23.28 13.06 23.41
N ASP A 178 24.44 12.98 22.73
CA ASP A 178 24.75 13.77 21.54
C ASP A 178 23.86 13.35 20.35
N LEU A 179 23.45 12.08 20.26
CA LEU A 179 22.46 11.58 19.30
C LEU A 179 21.04 12.03 19.66
N VAL A 180 20.70 12.16 20.94
CA VAL A 180 19.41 12.68 21.42
C VAL A 180 19.35 14.21 21.26
N ASP A 181 20.45 14.93 21.45
CA ASP A 181 20.59 16.35 21.10
C ASP A 181 20.58 16.56 19.58
N GLN A 182 21.18 15.64 18.80
CA GLN A 182 21.02 15.59 17.34
C GLN A 182 19.59 15.20 16.93
N GLU A 183 18.87 14.35 17.66
CA GLU A 183 17.45 14.05 17.43
C GLU A 183 16.58 15.26 17.72
N SER A 184 16.93 16.06 18.73
CA SER A 184 16.26 17.33 19.02
C SER A 184 16.55 18.39 17.95
N GLN A 185 17.80 18.48 17.46
CA GLN A 185 18.21 19.39 16.37
C GLN A 185 17.78 18.90 14.97
N ALA A 186 17.53 17.60 14.77
CA ALA A 186 17.04 17.01 13.52
C ALA A 186 15.51 17.01 13.44
N ARG A 187 14.79 17.01 14.58
CA ARG A 187 13.36 17.36 14.63
C ARG A 187 13.10 18.79 14.13
N ASP A 188 14.06 19.68 14.27
CA ASP A 188 14.05 21.05 13.70
C ASP A 188 14.38 21.08 12.19
N GLN A 189 14.75 19.96 11.57
CA GLN A 189 14.85 19.82 10.11
C GLN A 189 13.55 19.17 9.62
N GLY A 190 12.56 19.98 9.23
CA GLY A 190 11.30 19.47 8.68
C GLY A 190 11.44 18.70 7.35
N PRO A 191 10.36 18.48 6.57
CA PRO A 191 10.15 17.44 5.54
C PRO A 191 10.97 17.63 4.23
N SER A 192 12.11 18.29 4.35
CA SER A 192 12.95 18.87 3.31
C SER A 192 13.55 17.87 2.31
N TRP A 193 13.83 16.62 2.70
CA TRP A 193 14.71 15.78 1.89
C TRP A 193 13.97 14.87 0.89
N LEU A 194 12.73 14.43 1.15
CA LEU A 194 11.97 13.55 0.23
C LEU A 194 11.59 14.28 -1.08
N PHE A 195 11.72 15.62 -1.09
CA PHE A 195 11.32 16.52 -2.18
C PHE A 195 12.40 17.53 -2.60
N GLY A 196 13.62 17.42 -2.07
CA GLY A 196 14.74 18.28 -2.47
C GLY A 196 14.64 19.76 -2.05
N TYR A 197 13.94 20.09 -0.96
CA TYR A 197 13.84 21.45 -0.44
C TYR A 197 14.88 21.71 0.66
N SER A 198 16.08 22.15 0.31
CA SER A 198 17.21 22.43 1.23
C SER A 198 17.09 23.76 1.99
N ARG A 199 15.97 24.03 2.68
CA ARG A 199 15.88 25.19 3.60
C ARG A 199 15.80 24.77 5.07
N PRO A 200 16.61 25.37 5.97
CA PRO A 200 16.38 25.25 7.40
C PRO A 200 15.01 25.84 7.73
N LEU A 201 14.20 25.12 8.49
CA LEU A 201 12.91 25.59 9.00
C LEU A 201 13.14 26.20 10.38
N ASN A 202 12.47 27.31 10.67
CA ASN A 202 12.45 27.92 11.99
C ASN A 202 11.45 27.21 12.90
N SER A 203 11.65 27.30 14.22
CA SER A 203 10.67 26.85 15.21
C SER A 203 9.30 27.51 14.97
N GLY A 204 8.27 26.70 14.67
CA GLY A 204 6.90 27.14 14.40
C GLY A 204 6.54 27.24 12.91
N ASP A 205 7.48 26.94 12.01
CA ASP A 205 7.18 26.88 10.57
C ASP A 205 6.20 25.76 10.25
N LYS A 206 5.31 26.04 9.29
CA LYS A 206 4.36 25.10 8.68
C LYS A 206 4.99 24.55 7.39
N PRO A 207 5.77 23.46 7.46
CA PRO A 207 6.66 23.10 6.38
C PRO A 207 5.98 22.76 5.06
N TRP A 208 4.81 22.12 5.08
CA TRP A 208 4.06 21.79 3.86
C TRP A 208 3.53 23.06 3.21
N THR A 209 3.00 23.99 4.02
CA THR A 209 2.57 25.31 3.52
C THR A 209 3.74 26.07 2.87
N VAL A 210 4.93 26.05 3.48
CA VAL A 210 6.13 26.71 2.94
C VAL A 210 6.60 26.05 1.63
N ALA A 211 6.56 24.72 1.54
CA ALA A 211 6.88 23.98 0.33
C ALA A 211 5.90 24.34 -0.80
N ALA A 212 4.60 24.34 -0.52
CA ALA A 212 3.55 24.70 -1.47
C ALA A 212 3.71 26.15 -1.98
N GLN A 213 3.96 27.12 -1.10
CA GLN A 213 4.24 28.49 -1.52
C GLN A 213 5.50 28.61 -2.40
N THR A 214 6.51 27.79 -2.14
CA THR A 214 7.74 27.76 -2.94
C THR A 214 7.48 27.17 -4.33
N ALA A 215 6.73 26.07 -4.40
CA ALA A 215 6.29 25.47 -5.65
C ALA A 215 5.47 26.46 -6.50
N VAL A 216 4.50 27.15 -5.91
CA VAL A 216 3.71 28.19 -6.60
C VAL A 216 4.61 29.30 -7.18
N ARG A 217 5.55 29.84 -6.40
CA ARG A 217 6.47 30.87 -6.91
C ARG A 217 7.31 30.40 -8.10
N ARG A 218 7.76 29.15 -8.10
CA ARG A 218 8.53 28.57 -9.21
C ARG A 218 7.65 28.33 -10.43
N ALA A 219 6.46 27.77 -10.23
CA ALA A 219 5.48 27.54 -11.28
C ALA A 219 5.04 28.87 -11.94
N GLN A 220 4.86 29.94 -11.17
CA GLN A 220 4.58 31.28 -11.70
C GLN A 220 5.69 31.81 -12.63
N ARG A 221 6.96 31.57 -12.29
CA ARG A 221 8.10 31.95 -13.16
C ARG A 221 8.06 31.18 -14.48
N LEU A 222 7.82 29.87 -14.42
CA LEU A 222 7.69 29.02 -15.62
C LEU A 222 6.49 29.43 -16.48
N ALA A 223 5.35 29.73 -15.86
CA ALA A 223 4.16 30.22 -16.55
C ALA A 223 4.45 31.55 -17.27
N ALA A 224 5.15 32.48 -16.61
CA ALA A 224 5.55 33.76 -17.20
C ALA A 224 6.46 33.58 -18.43
N LEU A 225 7.41 32.62 -18.39
CA LEU A 225 8.28 32.30 -19.53
C LEU A 225 7.53 31.72 -20.73
N LEU A 226 6.42 31.02 -20.49
CA LEU A 226 5.53 30.50 -21.54
C LEU A 226 4.66 31.62 -22.13
N SER A 227 4.11 32.49 -21.26
CA SER A 227 3.22 33.57 -21.68
C SER A 227 3.96 34.75 -22.32
N ALA A 228 5.19 35.06 -21.93
CA ALA A 228 5.98 36.17 -22.51
C ALA A 228 6.32 35.98 -24.00
N SER A 229 6.32 34.74 -24.50
CA SER A 229 6.41 34.43 -25.94
C SER A 229 5.14 34.81 -26.74
N SER A 230 4.01 35.05 -26.05
CA SER A 230 2.70 35.36 -26.66
C SER A 230 2.33 36.85 -26.58
N THR A 231 2.93 37.62 -25.65
CA THR A 231 2.58 39.03 -25.37
C THR A 231 3.75 39.98 -25.61
N THR A 232 4.04 40.27 -26.88
CA THR A 232 4.60 41.58 -27.25
C THR A 232 3.51 42.44 -27.88
N SER A 233 2.72 43.10 -27.03
CA SER A 233 1.93 44.28 -27.40
C SER A 233 1.98 45.32 -26.28
N ASN A 234 2.67 46.42 -26.58
CA ASN A 234 2.62 47.76 -25.95
C ASN A 234 2.51 47.90 -24.42
N SER A 235 3.63 48.29 -23.81
CA SER A 235 3.63 49.39 -22.83
C SER A 235 4.98 50.12 -22.82
N ASN A 236 5.06 51.23 -23.56
CA ASN A 236 6.06 52.25 -23.33
C ASN A 236 5.70 53.01 -22.04
N SER A 237 6.42 52.76 -20.96
CA SER A 237 6.60 53.75 -19.91
C SER A 237 8.05 53.73 -19.45
N SER A 238 8.75 54.78 -19.84
CA SER A 238 10.10 55.15 -19.45
C SER A 238 10.30 55.12 -17.94
N THR A 239 11.34 54.43 -17.47
CA THR A 239 12.15 54.92 -16.35
C THR A 239 13.54 54.27 -16.37
N SER A 240 14.53 55.14 -16.41
CA SER A 240 15.96 54.88 -16.45
C SER A 240 16.50 54.36 -15.12
N ALA A 241 17.33 53.31 -15.14
CA ALA A 241 18.48 53.19 -14.25
C ALA A 241 19.48 52.15 -14.80
N SER A 242 20.72 52.62 -14.89
CA SER A 242 21.94 51.96 -15.36
C SER A 242 22.43 50.83 -14.45
N ASN A 243 22.94 49.74 -15.03
CA ASN A 243 24.26 49.21 -14.69
C ASN A 243 24.79 48.17 -15.70
N SER A 244 26.11 48.13 -15.76
CA SER A 244 26.98 47.74 -16.87
C SER A 244 27.56 46.31 -16.79
N ASN A 245 28.11 45.89 -17.94
CA ASN A 245 29.11 44.82 -18.20
C ASN A 245 28.60 43.39 -18.43
N SER A 246 29.17 42.58 -19.32
CA SER A 246 29.89 42.75 -20.59
C SER A 246 30.17 41.32 -21.07
N TYR A 247 29.62 40.88 -22.21
CA TYR A 247 30.23 39.77 -22.96
C TYR A 247 30.12 40.05 -24.46
N ARG A 248 31.30 39.95 -25.07
CA ARG A 248 31.67 40.41 -26.41
C ARG A 248 31.65 39.21 -27.35
N ALA A 249 30.85 39.27 -28.41
CA ALA A 249 31.03 38.46 -29.61
C ALA A 249 30.83 39.33 -30.86
N SER A 250 31.95 39.65 -31.49
CA SER A 250 32.12 40.00 -32.92
C SER A 250 31.63 38.83 -33.79
N THR A 251 31.05 38.95 -34.99
CA THR A 251 31.15 39.99 -36.03
C THR A 251 30.04 39.76 -37.08
N SER A 252 29.35 40.84 -37.46
CA SER A 252 28.81 41.21 -38.77
C SER A 252 28.40 40.13 -39.80
N ASN A 253 27.11 40.11 -40.15
CA ASN A 253 26.72 40.54 -41.50
C ASN A 253 25.32 41.16 -41.52
N SER A 254 25.26 42.40 -42.00
CA SER A 254 24.08 43.25 -42.09
C SER A 254 23.34 43.02 -43.40
N HIS A 255 22.03 42.73 -43.35
CA HIS A 255 21.06 43.14 -44.36
C HIS A 255 19.77 43.58 -43.65
N SER A 256 19.37 44.81 -43.94
CA SER A 256 18.25 45.52 -43.32
C SER A 256 16.92 45.24 -44.00
N THR A 257 15.86 45.43 -43.20
CA THR A 257 14.49 45.82 -43.56
C THR A 257 13.57 44.78 -44.20
N THR A 258 12.74 44.14 -43.35
CA THR A 258 11.28 44.36 -43.29
C THR A 258 10.77 43.85 -41.94
N GLY A 259 10.13 44.72 -41.16
CA GLY A 259 9.56 44.36 -39.86
C GLY A 259 8.33 43.48 -40.03
N ASN A 260 8.48 42.18 -39.80
CA ASN A 260 7.39 41.29 -39.44
C ASN A 260 7.37 41.19 -37.91
N ASN A 261 6.31 41.71 -37.29
CA ASN A 261 5.91 41.35 -35.92
C ASN A 261 5.54 39.86 -35.92
N SER A 262 6.56 39.01 -35.89
CA SER A 262 6.39 37.56 -35.79
C SER A 262 6.42 37.24 -34.31
N THR A 263 5.24 36.98 -33.73
CA THR A 263 5.14 36.33 -32.42
C THR A 263 6.03 35.08 -32.48
N VAL A 264 7.05 35.00 -31.62
CA VAL A 264 7.98 33.88 -31.65
C VAL A 264 7.26 32.67 -31.04
N THR A 265 6.68 31.84 -31.90
CA THR A 265 6.06 30.57 -31.50
C THR A 265 7.14 29.61 -31.02
N LEU A 266 6.99 29.08 -29.81
CA LEU A 266 7.91 28.08 -29.27
C LEU A 266 7.76 26.74 -30.03
N PRO A 267 8.86 26.02 -30.29
CA PRO A 267 8.77 24.62 -30.70
C PRO A 267 7.92 23.80 -29.73
N LEU A 268 7.13 22.85 -30.26
CA LEU A 268 6.23 22.04 -29.44
C LEU A 268 6.94 21.32 -28.29
N THR A 269 8.10 20.72 -28.55
CA THR A 269 8.91 20.05 -27.51
C THR A 269 9.26 20.99 -26.36
N VAL A 270 9.63 22.24 -26.65
CA VAL A 270 10.00 23.25 -25.64
C VAL A 270 8.77 23.68 -24.84
N ALA A 271 7.65 23.98 -25.53
CA ALA A 271 6.40 24.35 -24.87
C ALA A 271 5.92 23.25 -23.92
N VAL A 272 5.91 21.99 -24.39
CA VAL A 272 5.49 20.83 -23.61
C VAL A 272 6.45 20.57 -22.44
N LYS A 273 7.78 20.63 -22.64
CA LYS A 273 8.75 20.45 -21.53
C LYS A 273 8.59 21.50 -20.45
N ARG A 274 8.32 22.77 -20.81
CA ARG A 274 8.08 23.84 -19.84
C ARG A 274 6.77 23.65 -19.07
N LEU A 275 5.70 23.21 -19.74
CA LEU A 275 4.43 22.88 -19.08
C LEU A 275 4.58 21.64 -18.18
N ASP A 276 5.33 20.62 -18.62
CA ASP A 276 5.66 19.43 -17.83
C ASP A 276 6.47 19.82 -16.58
N ALA A 277 7.45 20.72 -16.72
CA ALA A 277 8.21 21.28 -15.60
C ALA A 277 7.36 22.06 -14.61
N LEU A 278 6.44 22.87 -15.12
CA LEU A 278 5.52 23.66 -14.28
C LEU A 278 4.66 22.72 -13.43
N SER A 279 4.09 21.70 -14.04
CA SER A 279 3.27 20.71 -13.33
C SER A 279 4.11 19.80 -12.42
N ASP A 280 5.34 19.43 -12.78
CA ASP A 280 6.27 18.70 -11.90
C ASP A 280 6.52 19.44 -10.58
N GLU A 281 6.77 20.77 -10.64
CA GLU A 281 6.99 21.59 -9.44
C GLU A 281 5.77 21.59 -8.50
N LEU A 282 4.55 21.49 -9.05
CA LEU A 282 3.32 21.46 -8.26
C LEU A 282 3.02 20.04 -7.76
N CYS A 283 3.02 19.05 -8.65
CA CYS A 283 2.70 17.66 -8.36
C CYS A 283 3.66 17.04 -7.33
N ALA A 284 4.95 17.39 -7.37
CA ALA A 284 5.93 16.89 -6.40
C ALA A 284 5.56 17.23 -4.94
N VAL A 285 4.85 18.35 -4.70
CA VAL A 285 4.34 18.71 -3.37
C VAL A 285 2.91 18.24 -3.19
N LEU A 286 2.06 18.34 -4.21
CA LEU A 286 0.65 17.97 -4.12
C LEU A 286 0.49 16.47 -3.80
N ASP A 287 1.15 15.60 -4.57
CA ASP A 287 1.10 14.14 -4.40
C ASP A 287 1.62 13.71 -3.01
N ALA A 288 2.61 14.44 -2.49
CA ALA A 288 3.15 14.24 -1.16
C ALA A 288 2.18 14.64 -0.05
N THR A 289 1.54 15.81 -0.19
CA THR A 289 0.53 16.25 0.77
C THR A 289 -0.66 15.30 0.78
N GLU A 290 -1.05 14.77 -0.37
CA GLU A 290 -2.11 13.76 -0.47
C GLU A 290 -1.74 12.49 0.30
N LEU A 291 -0.51 11.99 0.14
CA LEU A 291 -0.04 10.87 0.96
C LEU A 291 -0.16 11.20 2.46
N VAL A 292 0.34 12.35 2.90
CA VAL A 292 0.37 12.76 4.31
C VAL A 292 -1.05 12.81 4.90
N LEU A 293 -2.02 13.31 4.15
CA LEU A 293 -3.44 13.33 4.55
C LEU A 293 -3.98 11.93 4.86
N ASN A 294 -3.48 10.92 4.14
CA ASN A 294 -3.98 9.55 4.21
C ASN A 294 -3.19 8.64 5.16
N VAL A 295 -1.95 8.99 5.52
CA VAL A 295 -1.07 8.08 6.30
C VAL A 295 -0.36 8.73 7.48
N HIS A 296 -0.33 10.05 7.65
CA HIS A 296 0.49 10.63 8.71
C HIS A 296 -0.21 10.55 10.08
N PRO A 297 0.46 10.04 11.15
CA PRO A 297 -0.19 9.89 12.46
C PRO A 297 -0.39 11.20 13.22
N ASP A 298 0.44 12.22 12.96
CA ASP A 298 0.33 13.54 13.63
C ASP A 298 -0.74 14.44 12.97
N PRO A 299 -1.79 14.84 13.70
CA PRO A 299 -2.83 15.74 13.21
C PRO A 299 -2.31 17.13 12.81
N SER A 300 -1.23 17.61 13.43
CA SER A 300 -0.64 18.90 13.08
C SER A 300 -0.05 18.88 11.67
N ALA A 301 0.73 17.85 11.35
CA ALA A 301 1.27 17.62 10.02
C ALA A 301 0.16 17.44 8.96
N VAL A 302 -0.91 16.71 9.31
CA VAL A 302 -2.08 16.51 8.43
C VAL A 302 -2.80 17.83 8.14
N ARG A 303 -3.03 18.66 9.16
CA ARG A 303 -3.63 19.99 8.97
C ARG A 303 -2.76 20.91 8.12
N ASP A 304 -1.45 20.89 8.31
CA ASP A 304 -0.53 21.66 7.47
C ASP A 304 -0.54 21.18 6.01
N ALA A 305 -0.47 19.86 5.79
CA ALA A 305 -0.59 19.26 4.47
C ALA A 305 -1.94 19.57 3.81
N ALA A 306 -3.05 19.60 4.56
CA ALA A 306 -4.36 20.00 4.03
C ALA A 306 -4.37 21.44 3.51
N ASN A 307 -3.75 22.37 4.26
CA ASN A 307 -3.64 23.77 3.83
C ASN A 307 -2.76 23.90 2.58
N ALA A 308 -1.65 23.16 2.53
CA ALA A 308 -0.75 23.12 1.39
C ALA A 308 -1.43 22.55 0.14
N ASN A 309 -2.14 21.43 0.28
CA ASN A 309 -2.91 20.77 -0.77
C ASN A 309 -4.00 21.71 -1.33
N ALA A 310 -4.75 22.39 -0.45
CA ALA A 310 -5.75 23.36 -0.87
C ALA A 310 -5.14 24.55 -1.65
N LEU A 311 -3.99 25.06 -1.21
CA LEU A 311 -3.28 26.14 -1.90
C LEU A 311 -2.84 25.72 -3.31
N LEU A 312 -2.26 24.53 -3.43
CA LEU A 312 -1.78 23.99 -4.72
C LEU A 312 -2.94 23.67 -5.66
N THR A 313 -4.02 23.08 -5.15
CA THR A 313 -5.22 22.76 -5.94
C THR A 313 -5.86 24.03 -6.49
N ASN A 314 -5.98 25.08 -5.68
CA ASN A 314 -6.50 26.38 -6.14
C ASN A 314 -5.63 26.97 -7.26
N PHE A 315 -4.31 26.96 -7.09
CA PHE A 315 -3.39 27.46 -8.10
C PHE A 315 -3.40 26.62 -9.38
N MET A 316 -3.53 25.29 -9.29
CA MET A 316 -3.69 24.42 -10.45
C MET A 316 -4.97 24.76 -11.25
N ASN A 317 -6.07 25.05 -10.56
CA ASN A 317 -7.32 25.48 -11.21
C ASN A 317 -7.16 26.83 -11.95
N GLU A 318 -6.38 27.76 -11.39
CA GLU A 318 -6.03 29.01 -12.09
C GLU A 318 -5.26 28.71 -13.37
N LEU A 319 -4.26 27.83 -13.31
CA LEU A 319 -3.44 27.44 -14.46
C LEU A 319 -4.27 26.74 -15.55
N ASN A 320 -5.13 25.82 -15.18
CA ASN A 320 -6.02 25.10 -16.11
C ASN A 320 -7.06 26.03 -16.79
N THR A 321 -7.22 27.26 -16.30
CA THR A 321 -8.08 28.28 -16.89
C THR A 321 -7.31 29.47 -17.48
N ASP A 322 -5.97 29.38 -17.54
CA ASP A 322 -5.09 30.40 -18.10
C ASP A 322 -5.12 30.38 -19.64
N ARG A 323 -5.59 31.48 -20.23
CA ARG A 323 -5.67 31.62 -21.70
C ARG A 323 -4.31 31.79 -22.37
N GLY A 324 -3.34 32.40 -21.70
CA GLY A 324 -2.00 32.57 -22.24
C GLY A 324 -1.29 31.23 -22.43
N LEU A 325 -1.38 30.34 -21.43
CA LEU A 325 -0.84 28.98 -21.50
C LEU A 325 -1.55 28.17 -22.58
N PHE A 326 -2.89 28.21 -22.62
CA PHE A 326 -3.68 27.54 -23.65
C PHE A 326 -3.29 28.00 -25.06
N THR A 327 -3.29 29.31 -25.32
CA THR A 327 -2.95 29.88 -26.64
C THR A 327 -1.51 29.59 -27.02
N SER A 328 -0.59 29.57 -26.06
CA SER A 328 0.82 29.24 -26.32
C SER A 328 0.98 27.78 -26.74
N LEU A 329 0.32 26.84 -26.07
CA LEU A 329 0.32 25.43 -26.45
C LEU A 329 -0.37 25.20 -27.79
N ASP A 330 -1.53 25.84 -28.03
CA ASP A 330 -2.27 25.74 -29.30
C ASP A 330 -1.43 26.25 -30.48
N ALA A 331 -0.77 27.39 -30.32
CA ALA A 331 0.16 27.92 -31.32
C ALA A 331 1.35 26.97 -31.56
N ALA A 332 1.91 26.39 -30.50
CA ALA A 332 3.00 25.42 -30.62
C ALA A 332 2.57 24.13 -31.35
N ILE A 333 1.35 23.64 -31.10
CA ILE A 333 0.77 22.51 -31.84
C ILE A 333 0.60 22.87 -33.32
N GLY A 334 0.07 24.06 -33.62
CA GLY A 334 -0.09 24.56 -34.99
C GLY A 334 1.23 24.75 -35.75
N SER A 335 2.34 24.98 -35.04
CA SER A 335 3.67 25.17 -35.65
C SER A 335 4.24 23.91 -36.31
N VAL A 336 3.82 22.71 -35.85
CA VAL A 336 4.32 21.42 -36.34
C VAL A 336 4.08 21.24 -37.84
N ALA A 337 2.97 21.79 -38.37
CA ALA A 337 2.59 21.64 -39.77
C ALA A 337 3.58 22.26 -40.77
N TRP A 338 4.36 23.26 -40.36
CA TRP A 338 5.29 24.00 -41.23
C TRP A 338 6.75 23.99 -40.72
N MET A 339 7.05 23.26 -39.64
CA MET A 339 8.42 23.01 -39.14
C MET A 339 8.80 21.50 -39.19
N PRO A 340 8.90 20.87 -40.39
CA PRO A 340 9.12 19.42 -40.51
C PRO A 340 10.48 18.93 -40.00
N GLN A 341 11.48 19.82 -39.86
CA GLN A 341 12.80 19.50 -39.29
C GLN A 341 12.77 19.26 -37.77
N GLN A 342 11.63 19.50 -37.10
CA GLN A 342 11.43 19.28 -35.66
C GLN A 342 10.20 18.39 -35.42
N THR A 343 10.23 17.18 -35.96
CA THR A 343 9.13 16.22 -35.73
C THR A 343 9.07 15.88 -34.23
N PRO A 344 7.97 16.18 -33.53
CA PRO A 344 7.86 15.91 -32.10
C PRO A 344 7.84 14.41 -31.83
N SER A 345 8.34 13.99 -30.67
CA SER A 345 8.25 12.59 -30.27
C SER A 345 6.78 12.18 -30.04
N VAL A 346 6.53 10.87 -30.04
CA VAL A 346 5.21 10.31 -29.68
C VAL A 346 4.79 10.78 -28.27
N GLN A 347 5.73 10.79 -27.33
CA GLN A 347 5.49 11.22 -25.95
C GLN A 347 5.19 12.73 -25.87
N THR A 348 5.92 13.57 -26.60
CA THR A 348 5.66 15.02 -26.69
C THR A 348 4.25 15.29 -27.20
N THR A 349 3.84 14.55 -28.24
CA THR A 349 2.51 14.68 -28.84
C THR A 349 1.42 14.22 -27.88
N ALA A 350 1.63 13.10 -27.18
CA ALA A 350 0.70 12.59 -26.19
C ALA A 350 0.47 13.59 -25.04
N VAL A 351 1.56 14.13 -24.45
CA VAL A 351 1.45 15.13 -23.37
C VAL A 351 0.77 16.41 -23.86
N ALA A 352 1.09 16.90 -25.06
CA ALA A 352 0.42 18.07 -25.64
C ALA A 352 -1.09 17.86 -25.78
N GLN A 353 -1.52 16.69 -26.25
CA GLN A 353 -2.93 16.33 -26.39
C GLN A 353 -3.63 16.22 -25.03
N LEU A 354 -2.99 15.61 -24.03
CA LEU A 354 -3.51 15.51 -22.67
C LEU A 354 -3.71 16.90 -22.04
N LEU A 355 -2.68 17.75 -22.06
CA LEU A 355 -2.76 19.12 -21.56
C LEU A 355 -3.86 19.93 -22.26
N MET A 356 -3.95 19.83 -23.59
CA MET A 356 -5.00 20.48 -24.37
C MET A 356 -6.40 19.98 -23.95
N LYS A 357 -6.54 18.69 -23.66
CA LYS A 357 -7.78 18.11 -23.17
C LYS A 357 -8.13 18.64 -21.78
N ASP A 358 -7.14 18.77 -20.89
CA ASP A 358 -7.36 19.27 -19.53
C ASP A 358 -7.83 20.73 -19.53
N PHE A 359 -7.22 21.60 -20.34
CA PHE A 359 -7.74 22.96 -20.55
C PHE A 359 -9.20 22.97 -21.02
N ARG A 360 -9.55 22.09 -21.98
CA ARG A 360 -10.92 21.98 -22.49
C ARG A 360 -11.90 21.46 -21.43
N LYS A 361 -11.50 20.46 -20.65
CA LYS A 361 -12.28 19.91 -19.52
C LYS A 361 -12.52 20.95 -18.43
N SER A 362 -11.60 21.88 -18.23
CA SER A 362 -11.76 23.04 -17.33
C SER A 362 -12.60 24.17 -17.91
N GLY A 363 -13.20 23.98 -19.10
CA GLY A 363 -14.10 24.96 -19.71
C GLY A 363 -13.39 26.20 -20.27
N ILE A 364 -12.11 26.11 -20.66
CA ILE A 364 -11.35 27.25 -21.21
C ILE A 364 -12.02 27.91 -22.42
N HIS A 365 -12.74 27.09 -23.21
CA HIS A 365 -13.42 27.47 -24.44
C HIS A 365 -14.80 28.12 -24.19
N LEU A 366 -15.31 28.04 -22.96
CA LEU A 366 -16.63 28.53 -22.60
C LEU A 366 -16.67 30.06 -22.53
N SER A 367 -17.84 30.61 -22.82
CA SER A 367 -18.13 32.04 -22.66
C SER A 367 -18.10 32.46 -21.18
N GLY A 368 -18.07 33.76 -20.89
CA GLY A 368 -18.01 34.25 -19.50
C GLY A 368 -19.20 33.82 -18.63
N SER A 369 -20.40 33.68 -19.20
CA SER A 369 -21.58 33.17 -18.48
C SER A 369 -21.53 31.66 -18.30
N ASP A 370 -21.19 30.92 -19.36
CA ASP A 370 -21.16 29.46 -19.33
C ASP A 370 -20.04 28.95 -18.43
N ARG A 371 -18.90 29.66 -18.38
CA ARG A 371 -17.80 29.36 -17.46
C ARG A 371 -18.19 29.56 -15.99
N LYS A 372 -18.95 30.61 -15.67
CA LYS A 372 -19.48 30.80 -14.30
C LYS A 372 -20.41 29.64 -13.90
N ARG A 373 -21.24 29.20 -14.86
CA ARG A 373 -22.11 28.04 -14.66
C ARG A 373 -21.32 26.75 -14.50
N PHE A 374 -20.29 26.53 -15.31
CA PHE A 374 -19.36 25.40 -15.21
C PHE A 374 -18.72 25.30 -13.82
N VAL A 375 -18.19 26.42 -13.29
CA VAL A 375 -17.59 26.46 -11.94
C VAL A 375 -18.64 26.11 -10.88
N SER A 376 -19.80 26.77 -10.90
CA SER A 376 -20.88 26.51 -9.94
C SER A 376 -21.36 25.05 -9.96
N VAL A 377 -21.52 24.46 -11.15
CA VAL A 377 -21.93 23.06 -11.30
C VAL A 377 -20.85 22.11 -10.78
N SER A 378 -19.57 22.40 -11.08
CA SER A 378 -18.44 21.58 -10.61
C SER A 378 -18.32 21.60 -9.09
N ASP A 379 -18.47 22.77 -8.46
CA ASP A 379 -18.47 22.92 -7.00
C ASP A 379 -19.62 22.14 -6.35
N HIS A 380 -20.81 22.17 -6.96
CA HIS A 380 -21.96 21.40 -6.48
C HIS A 380 -21.73 19.91 -6.60
N ILE A 381 -21.14 19.42 -7.71
CA ILE A 381 -20.79 18.00 -7.89
C ILE A 381 -19.84 17.55 -6.79
N LEU A 382 -18.81 18.34 -6.48
CA LEU A 382 -17.83 18.01 -5.43
C LEU A 382 -18.50 17.97 -4.04
N SER A 383 -19.32 18.97 -3.73
CA SER A 383 -20.06 19.04 -2.46
C SER A 383 -21.03 17.87 -2.28
N LEU A 384 -21.86 17.60 -3.29
CA LEU A 384 -22.81 16.49 -3.31
C LEU A 384 -22.10 15.14 -3.27
N GLY A 385 -20.99 15.00 -3.99
CA GLY A 385 -20.16 13.80 -3.99
C GLY A 385 -19.59 13.47 -2.63
N ASN A 386 -19.02 14.46 -1.94
CA ASN A 386 -18.52 14.28 -0.57
C ASN A 386 -19.66 13.94 0.40
N LYS A 387 -20.83 14.58 0.26
CA LYS A 387 -22.02 14.26 1.05
C LYS A 387 -22.48 12.82 0.78
N PHE A 388 -22.51 12.40 -0.48
CA PHE A 388 -22.89 11.06 -0.91
C PHE A 388 -21.96 9.99 -0.37
N VAL A 389 -20.64 10.14 -0.48
CA VAL A 389 -19.67 9.16 0.04
C VAL A 389 -19.80 9.02 1.55
N ARG A 390 -19.94 10.13 2.30
CA ARG A 390 -20.18 10.08 3.74
C ARG A 390 -21.47 9.34 4.09
N ALA A 391 -22.57 9.67 3.40
CA ALA A 391 -23.86 9.00 3.60
C ALA A 391 -23.81 7.51 3.24
N SER A 392 -23.06 7.12 2.19
CA SER A 392 -22.95 5.74 1.75
C SER A 392 -22.29 4.80 2.76
N SER A 393 -21.50 5.36 3.68
CA SER A 393 -20.82 4.62 4.75
C SER A 393 -21.62 4.62 6.06
N GLN A 394 -22.75 5.35 6.11
CA GLN A 394 -23.60 5.44 7.29
C GLN A 394 -24.83 4.53 7.14
N PRO A 395 -25.17 3.78 8.19
CA PRO A 395 -26.40 2.98 8.19
C PRO A 395 -27.62 3.90 8.13
N SER A 396 -28.66 3.46 7.42
CA SER A 396 -29.89 4.25 7.26
C SER A 396 -30.84 4.16 8.45
N CYS A 397 -30.71 3.11 9.26
CA CYS A 397 -31.41 2.96 10.52
C CYS A 397 -30.41 3.02 11.68
N GLU A 398 -30.83 3.59 12.81
CA GLU A 398 -30.03 3.65 14.03
C GLU A 398 -29.93 2.26 14.69
N THR A 399 -31.04 1.53 14.70
CA THR A 399 -31.14 0.21 15.32
C THR A 399 -31.88 -0.79 14.44
N ILE A 400 -31.56 -2.07 14.60
CA ILE A 400 -32.33 -3.20 14.10
C ILE A 400 -32.84 -3.98 15.31
N GLU A 401 -34.14 -3.87 15.59
CA GLU A 401 -34.79 -4.52 16.73
C GLU A 401 -35.47 -5.82 16.30
N ILE A 402 -35.14 -6.91 16.99
CA ILE A 402 -35.65 -8.25 16.73
C ILE A 402 -36.40 -8.72 17.97
N GLU A 403 -37.72 -8.69 17.88
CA GLU A 403 -38.62 -9.18 18.93
C GLU A 403 -38.58 -10.71 19.07
N ASN A 404 -38.95 -11.17 20.26
CA ASN A 404 -38.97 -12.59 20.63
C ASN A 404 -37.61 -13.25 20.37
N ALA A 405 -36.52 -12.57 20.78
CA ALA A 405 -35.13 -12.87 20.43
C ALA A 405 -34.80 -14.37 20.52
N GLN A 406 -35.20 -15.04 21.59
CA GLN A 406 -34.93 -16.47 21.81
C GLN A 406 -35.54 -17.39 20.75
N ALA A 407 -36.74 -17.07 20.25
CA ALA A 407 -37.43 -17.84 19.21
C ALA A 407 -37.01 -17.38 17.80
N SER A 408 -36.87 -16.08 17.60
CA SER A 408 -36.54 -15.44 16.33
C SER A 408 -35.11 -15.73 15.87
N LEU A 409 -34.14 -15.77 16.79
CA LEU A 409 -32.71 -15.96 16.50
C LEU A 409 -32.25 -17.43 16.68
N THR A 410 -33.16 -18.38 16.52
CA THR A 410 -32.79 -19.80 16.51
C THR A 410 -31.72 -20.09 15.44
N GLY A 411 -30.62 -20.72 15.85
CA GLY A 411 -29.46 -21.02 14.98
C GLY A 411 -28.31 -20.02 15.06
N VAL A 412 -28.54 -18.82 15.62
CA VAL A 412 -27.48 -17.83 15.90
C VAL A 412 -26.72 -18.24 17.17
N ASP A 413 -25.42 -17.90 17.25
CA ASP A 413 -24.59 -18.16 18.43
C ASP A 413 -25.25 -17.56 19.70
N PRO A 414 -25.55 -18.38 20.74
CA PRO A 414 -26.13 -17.89 21.99
C PRO A 414 -25.35 -16.74 22.64
N ARG A 415 -24.03 -16.66 22.44
CA ARG A 415 -23.21 -15.54 22.95
C ARG A 415 -23.55 -14.24 22.24
N LEU A 416 -23.73 -14.27 20.91
CA LEU A 416 -24.16 -13.10 20.17
C LEU A 416 -25.59 -12.72 20.56
N VAL A 417 -26.52 -13.69 20.65
CA VAL A 417 -27.90 -13.41 21.08
C VAL A 417 -27.91 -12.73 22.44
N TYR A 418 -27.15 -13.26 23.40
CA TYR A 418 -27.03 -12.68 24.74
C TYR A 418 -26.47 -11.25 24.73
N GLN A 419 -25.45 -11.00 23.90
CA GLN A 419 -24.87 -9.66 23.73
C GLN A 419 -25.93 -8.68 23.19
N LEU A 420 -26.64 -9.05 22.12
CA LEU A 420 -27.66 -8.21 21.49
C LEU A 420 -28.87 -7.95 22.40
N THR A 421 -29.28 -8.93 23.22
CA THR A 421 -30.37 -8.73 24.20
C THR A 421 -29.96 -7.85 25.37
N ARG A 422 -28.70 -7.89 25.79
CA ARG A 422 -28.17 -6.97 26.81
C ARG A 422 -28.06 -5.53 26.33
N SER A 423 -27.96 -5.32 25.03
CA SER A 423 -27.95 -4.00 24.41
C SER A 423 -29.37 -3.43 24.21
N SER A 424 -30.41 -4.14 24.63
CA SER A 424 -31.81 -3.71 24.52
C SER A 424 -32.17 -2.58 25.49
N PRO A 425 -33.04 -1.62 25.09
CA PRO A 425 -33.62 -0.65 26.02
C PRO A 425 -34.23 -1.35 27.24
N ASN A 426 -33.91 -0.87 28.45
CA ASN A 426 -34.35 -1.43 29.74
C ASN A 426 -33.90 -2.87 30.03
N ASN A 427 -32.90 -3.42 29.32
CA ASN A 427 -32.46 -4.82 29.45
C ASN A 427 -33.62 -5.82 29.24
N ASP A 428 -34.53 -5.52 28.31
CA ASP A 428 -35.57 -6.49 27.94
C ASP A 428 -34.94 -7.66 27.18
N ASN A 429 -34.79 -8.80 27.86
CA ASN A 429 -34.23 -10.03 27.31
C ASN A 429 -35.08 -10.63 26.16
N ASN A 430 -36.28 -10.11 25.90
CA ASN A 430 -37.12 -10.55 24.80
C ASN A 430 -36.80 -9.82 23.47
N ILE A 431 -36.04 -8.73 23.50
CA ILE A 431 -35.70 -7.93 22.31
C ILE A 431 -34.17 -7.99 22.11
N ALA A 432 -33.74 -8.36 20.91
CA ALA A 432 -32.33 -8.26 20.52
C ALA A 432 -32.15 -7.01 19.66
N VAL A 433 -31.18 -6.17 20.00
CA VAL A 433 -30.95 -4.90 19.29
C VAL A 433 -29.56 -4.86 18.69
N ILE A 434 -29.48 -4.65 17.38
CA ILE A 434 -28.23 -4.30 16.69
C ILE A 434 -28.19 -2.79 16.59
N HIS A 435 -27.32 -2.14 17.36
CA HIS A 435 -27.03 -0.71 17.23
C HIS A 435 -26.09 -0.51 16.06
N MET A 436 -26.54 0.22 15.03
CA MET A 436 -25.83 0.31 13.76
C MET A 436 -24.63 1.27 13.80
N ASP A 437 -24.53 2.11 14.82
CA ASP A 437 -23.35 2.92 15.16
C ASP A 437 -22.19 2.09 15.75
N HIS A 438 -22.45 0.86 16.18
CA HIS A 438 -21.44 -0.01 16.78
C HIS A 438 -20.49 -0.59 15.70
N PRO A 439 -19.16 -0.63 15.93
CA PRO A 439 -18.18 -1.12 14.93
C PRO A 439 -18.45 -2.54 14.39
N ASN A 440 -19.02 -3.41 15.22
CA ASN A 440 -19.35 -4.79 14.86
C ASN A 440 -20.80 -4.99 14.39
N ALA A 441 -21.56 -3.92 14.11
CA ALA A 441 -22.98 -4.02 13.75
C ALA A 441 -23.19 -4.82 12.45
N THR A 442 -22.49 -4.43 11.37
CA THR A 442 -22.56 -5.11 10.07
C THR A 442 -22.11 -6.57 10.17
N LEU A 443 -21.10 -6.87 10.99
CA LEU A 443 -20.66 -8.25 11.25
C LEU A 443 -21.75 -9.06 11.95
N SER A 444 -22.40 -8.49 12.97
CA SER A 444 -23.49 -9.13 13.72
C SER A 444 -24.70 -9.41 12.82
N ALA A 445 -25.09 -8.41 12.01
CA ALA A 445 -26.18 -8.54 11.05
C ALA A 445 -25.88 -9.61 9.98
N ASN A 446 -24.65 -9.63 9.44
CA ASN A 446 -24.20 -10.65 8.50
C ASN A 446 -24.17 -12.05 9.12
N LEU A 447 -23.80 -12.18 10.41
CA LEU A 447 -23.86 -13.47 11.11
C LEU A 447 -25.31 -13.95 11.27
N ILE A 448 -26.25 -13.04 11.53
CA ILE A 448 -27.68 -13.34 11.59
C ILE A 448 -28.19 -13.78 10.21
N LEU A 449 -27.88 -13.05 9.13
CA LEU A 449 -28.21 -13.45 7.75
C LEU A 449 -27.64 -14.82 7.39
N LYS A 450 -26.45 -15.14 7.91
CA LYS A 450 -25.78 -16.42 7.68
C LYS A 450 -26.37 -17.56 8.52
N THR A 451 -26.82 -17.34 9.75
CA THR A 451 -27.09 -18.44 10.70
C THR A 451 -28.52 -18.53 11.22
N ALA A 452 -29.31 -17.45 11.19
CA ALA A 452 -30.67 -17.45 11.69
C ALA A 452 -31.58 -18.35 10.84
N ARG A 453 -32.28 -19.27 11.49
CA ARG A 453 -33.21 -20.21 10.82
C ARG A 453 -34.50 -19.55 10.38
N ASN A 454 -34.96 -18.54 11.11
CA ASN A 454 -36.17 -17.81 10.79
C ASN A 454 -35.97 -16.94 9.53
N GLU A 455 -36.65 -17.30 8.43
CA GLU A 455 -36.57 -16.58 7.16
C GLU A 455 -37.07 -15.13 7.27
N ASN A 456 -38.08 -14.87 8.09
CA ASN A 456 -38.62 -13.51 8.27
C ASN A 456 -37.60 -12.59 8.95
N VAL A 457 -36.82 -13.12 9.90
CA VAL A 457 -35.73 -12.37 10.54
C VAL A 457 -34.64 -12.05 9.53
N ARG A 458 -34.22 -13.02 8.71
CA ARG A 458 -33.24 -12.75 7.65
C ARG A 458 -33.75 -11.70 6.66
N ARG A 459 -35.01 -11.79 6.24
CA ARG A 459 -35.64 -10.80 5.35
C ARG A 459 -35.66 -9.41 5.96
N PHE A 460 -36.03 -9.30 7.24
CA PHE A 460 -36.08 -8.02 7.96
C PHE A 460 -34.70 -7.39 8.08
N VAL A 461 -33.70 -8.15 8.57
CA VAL A 461 -32.31 -7.68 8.69
C VAL A 461 -31.73 -7.28 7.34
N TYR A 462 -31.96 -8.07 6.28
CA TYR A 462 -31.51 -7.74 4.93
C TYR A 462 -32.10 -6.41 4.45
N ARG A 463 -33.41 -6.19 4.65
CA ARG A 463 -34.06 -4.94 4.27
C ARG A 463 -33.50 -3.74 5.02
N ALA A 464 -33.33 -3.86 6.34
CA ALA A 464 -32.76 -2.80 7.16
C ALA A 464 -31.32 -2.45 6.75
N LEU A 465 -30.48 -3.44 6.44
CA LEU A 465 -29.12 -3.20 5.94
C LEU A 465 -29.07 -2.52 4.56
N ASN A 466 -30.12 -2.69 3.74
CA ASN A 466 -30.15 -2.22 2.36
C ASN A 466 -31.14 -1.06 2.13
N SER A 467 -31.76 -0.51 3.16
CA SER A 467 -32.61 0.68 3.06
C SER A 467 -31.79 1.97 3.03
N ALA A 468 -32.39 3.07 2.58
CA ALA A 468 -31.81 4.40 2.67
C ALA A 468 -32.87 5.48 2.95
N SER A 469 -32.44 6.63 3.47
CA SER A 469 -33.33 7.79 3.63
C SER A 469 -33.65 8.44 2.28
N GLU A 470 -34.81 9.10 2.19
CA GLU A 470 -35.18 9.88 1.00
C GLU A 470 -34.15 10.97 0.68
N GLU A 471 -33.52 11.57 1.71
CA GLU A 471 -32.45 12.55 1.53
C GLU A 471 -31.20 11.94 0.87
N SER A 472 -30.84 10.70 1.22
CA SER A 472 -29.68 10.02 0.62
C SER A 472 -29.92 9.72 -0.85
N VAL A 473 -31.14 9.27 -1.19
CA VAL A 473 -31.57 9.06 -2.58
C VAL A 473 -31.58 10.39 -3.35
N ALA A 474 -32.16 11.44 -2.78
CA ALA A 474 -32.20 12.77 -3.41
C ALA A 474 -30.79 13.35 -3.64
N THR A 475 -29.87 13.15 -2.70
CA THR A 475 -28.46 13.57 -2.83
C THR A 475 -27.78 12.88 -4.02
N LEU A 476 -27.99 11.57 -4.18
CA LEU A 476 -27.47 10.83 -5.34
C LEU A 476 -28.10 11.34 -6.64
N GLU A 477 -29.41 11.50 -6.70
CA GLU A 477 -30.09 11.95 -7.91
C GLU A 477 -29.70 13.37 -8.31
N GLU A 478 -29.50 14.27 -7.35
CA GLU A 478 -28.98 15.62 -7.62
C GLU A 478 -27.55 15.58 -8.15
N LEU A 479 -26.68 14.73 -7.58
CA LEU A 479 -25.32 14.51 -8.08
C LEU A 479 -25.33 14.07 -9.55
N LEU A 480 -26.15 13.08 -9.90
CA LEU A 480 -26.25 12.55 -11.27
C LEU A 480 -26.81 13.61 -12.24
N LYS A 481 -27.83 14.37 -11.83
CA LYS A 481 -28.39 15.48 -12.63
C LYS A 481 -27.36 16.58 -12.85
N LYS A 482 -26.55 16.93 -11.85
CA LYS A 482 -25.47 17.93 -11.99
C LYS A 482 -24.37 17.46 -12.94
N ARG A 483 -24.04 16.18 -12.93
CA ARG A 483 -23.13 15.59 -13.93
C ARG A 483 -23.67 15.64 -15.35
N ALA A 484 -24.97 15.39 -15.53
CA ALA A 484 -25.61 15.56 -16.83
C ALA A 484 -25.62 17.04 -17.28
N GLU A 485 -25.86 17.98 -16.36
CA GLU A 485 -25.74 19.41 -16.63
C GLU A 485 -24.33 19.79 -17.07
N LEU A 486 -23.30 19.28 -16.38
CA LEU A 486 -21.89 19.49 -16.73
C LEU A 486 -21.56 18.97 -18.13
N ALA A 487 -21.99 17.76 -18.46
CA ALA A 487 -21.78 17.16 -19.77
C ALA A 487 -22.40 17.99 -20.90
N ASN A 488 -23.65 18.44 -20.71
CA ASN A 488 -24.33 19.30 -21.68
C ASN A 488 -23.60 20.65 -21.85
N LEU A 489 -23.06 21.24 -20.78
CA LEU A 489 -22.29 22.48 -20.85
C LEU A 489 -21.00 22.33 -21.67
N LEU A 490 -20.39 21.15 -21.62
CA LEU A 490 -19.19 20.82 -22.39
C LEU A 490 -19.48 20.24 -23.78
N GLY A 491 -20.76 20.18 -24.18
CA GLY A 491 -21.19 19.75 -25.52
C GLY A 491 -21.31 18.24 -25.71
N SER A 492 -21.30 17.44 -24.64
CA SER A 492 -21.55 15.99 -24.68
C SER A 492 -23.00 15.67 -24.37
N SER A 493 -23.52 14.59 -24.94
CA SER A 493 -24.90 14.14 -24.74
C SER A 493 -25.11 13.55 -23.34
N SER A 494 -24.09 12.94 -22.75
CA SER A 494 -24.14 12.32 -21.42
C SER A 494 -22.80 12.44 -20.69
N TYR A 495 -22.83 12.24 -19.37
CA TYR A 495 -21.60 12.22 -18.57
C TYR A 495 -20.69 11.06 -18.97
N SER A 496 -21.26 9.89 -19.29
CA SER A 496 -20.49 8.73 -19.75
C SER A 496 -19.78 9.00 -21.08
N GLU A 497 -20.46 9.59 -22.07
CA GLU A 497 -19.82 9.98 -23.34
C GLU A 497 -18.66 10.96 -23.12
N MET A 498 -18.89 12.01 -22.32
CA MET A 498 -17.86 12.98 -21.96
C MET A 498 -16.64 12.31 -21.32
N TRP A 499 -16.90 11.36 -20.41
CA TRP A 499 -15.88 10.70 -19.60
C TRP A 499 -15.06 9.65 -20.36
N LEU A 500 -15.70 8.92 -21.28
CA LEU A 500 -15.10 7.81 -22.03
C LEU A 500 -14.24 8.24 -23.21
N GLY A 501 -14.31 9.50 -23.66
CA GLY A 501 -13.63 9.96 -24.87
C GLY A 501 -12.08 9.90 -24.87
N ASP A 502 -11.41 9.66 -23.73
CA ASP A 502 -9.96 9.33 -23.64
C ASP A 502 -9.68 7.95 -23.05
N LYS A 503 -10.70 7.12 -22.91
CA LYS A 503 -10.58 5.75 -22.41
C LYS A 503 -10.46 4.79 -23.59
N MET A 504 -9.87 3.62 -23.38
CA MET A 504 -9.78 2.57 -24.40
C MET A 504 -11.15 2.16 -24.93
N ALA A 505 -12.19 2.17 -24.09
CA ALA A 505 -13.54 1.83 -24.52
C ALA A 505 -14.18 2.88 -25.46
N THR A 506 -13.71 4.13 -25.42
CA THR A 506 -14.11 5.29 -26.26
C THR A 506 -15.57 5.75 -26.22
N SER A 507 -16.55 4.86 -26.01
CA SER A 507 -17.98 5.20 -26.04
C SER A 507 -18.81 4.33 -25.09
N PRO A 508 -19.96 4.85 -24.58
CA PRO A 508 -20.84 4.09 -23.72
C PRO A 508 -21.46 2.86 -24.40
N GLU A 509 -21.66 2.90 -25.73
CA GLU A 509 -22.16 1.77 -26.51
C GLU A 509 -21.19 0.59 -26.48
N ASN A 510 -19.88 0.86 -26.62
CA ASN A 510 -18.84 -0.16 -26.55
C ASN A 510 -18.78 -0.78 -25.15
N VAL A 511 -18.89 0.04 -24.10
CA VAL A 511 -18.92 -0.45 -22.71
C VAL A 511 -20.15 -1.34 -22.50
N MET A 512 -21.33 -0.89 -22.92
CA MET A 512 -22.56 -1.66 -22.76
C MET A 512 -22.54 -2.96 -23.57
N PHE A 513 -21.97 -2.95 -24.78
CA PHE A 513 -21.78 -4.17 -25.57
C PHE A 513 -20.84 -5.17 -24.88
N PHE A 514 -19.73 -4.69 -24.33
CA PHE A 514 -18.78 -5.49 -23.55
C PHE A 514 -19.45 -6.13 -22.31
N LEU A 515 -20.14 -5.32 -21.50
CA LEU A 515 -20.83 -5.79 -20.30
C LEU A 515 -21.97 -6.76 -20.62
N ALA A 516 -22.73 -6.51 -21.69
CA ALA A 516 -23.79 -7.41 -22.14
C ALA A 516 -23.24 -8.76 -22.59
N SER A 517 -22.12 -8.78 -23.31
CA SER A 517 -21.43 -10.00 -23.74
C SER A 517 -20.98 -10.83 -22.53
N LEU A 518 -20.26 -10.21 -21.58
CA LEU A 518 -19.83 -10.88 -20.34
C LEU A 518 -21.01 -11.41 -19.51
N SER A 519 -22.08 -10.64 -19.42
CA SER A 519 -23.31 -11.03 -18.73
C SER A 519 -23.98 -12.23 -19.40
N SER A 520 -24.05 -12.26 -20.73
CA SER A 520 -24.65 -13.37 -21.48
C SER A 520 -23.91 -14.70 -21.27
N GLU A 521 -22.59 -14.64 -21.11
CA GLU A 521 -21.73 -15.81 -20.84
C GLU A 521 -21.84 -16.28 -19.38
N ASN A 522 -21.85 -15.34 -18.43
CA ASN A 522 -21.79 -15.66 -16.99
C ASN A 522 -23.16 -16.00 -16.40
N LYS A 523 -24.26 -15.39 -16.88
CA LYS A 523 -25.60 -15.54 -16.30
C LYS A 523 -26.08 -17.00 -16.24
N PRO A 524 -25.85 -17.88 -17.23
CA PRO A 524 -26.18 -19.30 -17.11
C PRO A 524 -25.45 -20.02 -15.96
N LEU A 525 -24.18 -19.69 -15.73
CA LEU A 525 -23.38 -20.25 -14.63
C LEU A 525 -23.94 -19.79 -13.28
N ALA A 526 -24.21 -18.49 -13.14
CA ALA A 526 -24.83 -17.91 -11.95
C ALA A 526 -26.22 -18.52 -11.68
N GLN A 527 -27.01 -18.77 -12.72
CA GLN A 527 -28.33 -19.39 -12.59
C GLN A 527 -28.23 -20.84 -12.10
N ALA A 528 -27.21 -21.59 -12.54
CA ALA A 528 -26.96 -22.95 -12.07
C ALA A 528 -26.59 -22.96 -10.57
N GLU A 529 -25.77 -22.00 -10.12
CA GLU A 529 -25.40 -21.83 -8.71
C GLU A 529 -26.62 -21.48 -7.84
N ILE A 530 -27.47 -20.53 -8.26
CA ILE A 530 -28.72 -20.20 -7.57
C ILE A 530 -29.68 -21.39 -7.56
N SER A 531 -29.73 -22.18 -8.64
CA SER A 531 -30.57 -23.39 -8.70
C SER A 531 -30.12 -24.45 -7.69
N ARG A 532 -28.82 -24.52 -7.41
CA ARG A 532 -28.26 -25.38 -6.36
C ARG A 532 -28.71 -24.93 -4.97
N LEU A 533 -28.65 -23.62 -4.70
CA LEU A 533 -29.21 -23.06 -3.46
C LEU A 533 -30.71 -23.31 -3.34
N ALA A 534 -31.47 -23.14 -4.43
CA ALA A 534 -32.91 -23.38 -4.45
C ALA A 534 -33.26 -24.83 -4.13
N THR A 535 -32.47 -25.78 -4.63
CA THR A 535 -32.60 -27.20 -4.28
C THR A 535 -32.41 -27.43 -2.79
N LEU A 536 -31.40 -26.79 -2.18
CA LEU A 536 -31.18 -26.87 -0.73
C LEU A 536 -32.33 -26.25 0.06
N LYS A 537 -32.86 -25.10 -0.36
CA LYS A 537 -34.02 -24.47 0.30
C LYS A 537 -35.25 -25.37 0.23
N LYS A 538 -35.54 -25.99 -0.93
CA LYS A 538 -36.66 -26.93 -1.09
C LYS A 538 -36.53 -28.13 -0.15
N LEU A 539 -35.33 -28.69 -0.02
CA LEU A 539 -35.04 -29.79 0.91
C LEU A 539 -35.19 -29.34 2.38
N HIS A 540 -34.69 -28.16 2.72
CA HIS A 540 -34.71 -27.63 4.09
C HIS A 540 -36.12 -27.25 4.56
N THR A 541 -36.93 -26.67 3.66
CA THR A 541 -38.29 -26.18 3.98
C THR A 541 -39.38 -27.20 3.67
N GLN A 542 -39.04 -28.33 3.03
CA GLN A 542 -39.99 -29.30 2.48
C GLN A 542 -41.03 -28.68 1.52
N ASN A 543 -40.70 -27.53 0.92
CA ASN A 543 -41.56 -26.82 -0.01
C ASN A 543 -40.95 -26.83 -1.41
N ASN A 544 -41.50 -27.66 -2.29
CA ASN A 544 -41.01 -27.81 -3.67
C ASN A 544 -41.15 -26.55 -4.54
N LYS A 545 -41.97 -25.57 -4.12
CA LYS A 545 -42.14 -24.28 -4.80
C LYS A 545 -41.22 -23.18 -4.27
N ALA A 546 -40.38 -23.46 -3.26
CA ALA A 546 -39.48 -22.47 -2.69
C ALA A 546 -38.47 -21.96 -3.72
N THR A 547 -38.28 -20.64 -3.74
CA THR A 547 -37.28 -19.91 -4.52
C THR A 547 -36.26 -19.26 -3.59
N ILE A 548 -35.08 -18.97 -4.13
CA ILE A 548 -34.04 -18.22 -3.41
C ILE A 548 -34.30 -16.73 -3.53
N ASN A 549 -34.30 -16.06 -2.37
CA ASN A 549 -34.31 -14.60 -2.27
C ASN A 549 -32.94 -14.11 -1.81
N ALA A 550 -32.69 -12.80 -1.88
CA ALA A 550 -31.40 -12.22 -1.50
C ALA A 550 -31.01 -12.51 -0.03
N TRP A 551 -31.98 -12.53 0.90
CA TRP A 551 -31.75 -12.86 2.31
C TRP A 551 -31.52 -14.36 2.58
N ASP A 552 -31.65 -15.22 1.57
CA ASP A 552 -31.40 -16.66 1.69
C ASP A 552 -29.97 -17.05 1.27
N GLU A 553 -29.30 -16.20 0.49
CA GLU A 553 -28.03 -16.51 -0.15
C GLU A 553 -26.95 -16.90 0.87
N MET A 554 -26.65 -16.04 1.84
CA MET A 554 -25.64 -16.30 2.87
C MET A 554 -25.97 -17.53 3.72
N PHE A 555 -27.26 -17.74 4.02
CA PHE A 555 -27.72 -18.87 4.82
C PHE A 555 -27.52 -20.20 4.09
N PHE A 556 -27.88 -20.30 2.82
CA PHE A 556 -27.75 -21.57 2.09
C PHE A 556 -26.34 -21.80 1.53
N ALA A 557 -25.58 -20.73 1.25
CA ALA A 557 -24.19 -20.82 0.79
C ALA A 557 -23.32 -21.64 1.74
N GLN A 558 -23.54 -21.54 3.06
CA GLN A 558 -22.73 -22.27 4.04
C GLN A 558 -22.88 -23.81 3.93
N PHE A 559 -24.01 -24.30 3.43
CA PHE A 559 -24.25 -25.75 3.26
C PHE A 559 -23.64 -26.31 1.97
N LEU A 560 -23.11 -25.46 1.10
CA LEU A 560 -22.44 -25.87 -0.13
C LEU A 560 -21.11 -26.59 0.11
N SER A 561 -20.44 -26.32 1.23
CA SER A 561 -19.09 -26.82 1.56
C SER A 561 -19.08 -28.19 2.25
N SER A 562 -20.22 -28.70 2.72
CA SER A 562 -20.28 -29.86 3.63
C SER A 562 -21.30 -30.90 3.15
N PRO A 563 -20.89 -31.99 2.47
CA PRO A 563 -21.79 -33.06 2.03
C PRO A 563 -22.61 -33.67 3.18
N GLN A 564 -22.05 -33.71 4.40
CA GLN A 564 -22.71 -34.23 5.61
C GLN A 564 -23.79 -33.30 6.19
N GLN A 565 -23.80 -32.00 5.84
CA GLN A 565 -24.77 -31.02 6.35
C GLN A 565 -26.00 -30.86 5.44
N GLN A 566 -26.08 -31.62 4.35
CA GLN A 566 -27.19 -31.57 3.39
C GLN A 566 -28.46 -32.32 3.87
N GLN A 567 -28.44 -32.98 5.03
CA GLN A 567 -29.60 -33.70 5.56
C GLN A 567 -30.38 -32.91 6.63
N PRO A 568 -31.72 -32.80 6.52
CA PRO A 568 -32.55 -32.23 7.56
C PRO A 568 -32.69 -33.23 8.72
N LYS A 569 -31.83 -33.15 9.74
CA LYS A 569 -32.03 -33.88 11.00
C LYS A 569 -32.80 -33.01 11.98
N GLN A 570 -34.10 -33.29 12.13
CA GLN A 570 -35.05 -32.48 12.90
C GLN A 570 -34.83 -32.47 14.43
N ASN A 571 -34.01 -33.36 15.02
CA ASN A 571 -34.01 -33.55 16.48
C ASN A 571 -32.65 -33.85 17.14
N GLN A 572 -31.53 -33.37 16.58
CA GLN A 572 -30.27 -33.34 17.33
C GLN A 572 -29.78 -31.90 17.39
N SER A 573 -29.44 -31.47 18.60
CA SER A 573 -28.54 -30.35 18.82
C SER A 573 -27.39 -30.48 17.83
N HIS A 574 -27.34 -29.58 16.84
CA HIS A 574 -26.06 -29.35 16.18
C HIS A 574 -25.11 -28.99 17.31
N PRO A 575 -23.97 -29.68 17.46
CA PRO A 575 -22.98 -29.19 18.38
C PRO A 575 -22.62 -27.80 17.88
N ALA A 576 -22.93 -26.77 18.67
CA ALA A 576 -22.06 -25.62 18.71
C ALA A 576 -20.66 -26.21 18.93
N SER A 577 -19.79 -26.10 17.93
CA SER A 577 -18.51 -26.82 17.81
C SER A 577 -18.57 -28.31 17.45
N SER A 578 -18.51 -28.63 16.15
CA SER A 578 -17.75 -29.80 15.65
C SER A 578 -17.54 -29.66 14.14
N LEU A 579 -16.82 -28.61 13.75
CA LEU A 579 -15.84 -28.79 12.68
C LEU A 579 -14.86 -29.87 13.17
N PRO A 580 -14.35 -30.77 12.31
CA PRO A 580 -13.13 -31.48 12.63
C PRO A 580 -12.04 -30.43 12.87
N GLN A 581 -11.71 -30.16 14.14
CA GLN A 581 -10.66 -29.23 14.57
C GLN A 581 -9.24 -29.79 14.35
N THR A 582 -9.05 -30.75 13.44
CA THR A 582 -7.79 -31.53 13.37
C THR A 582 -7.03 -31.44 12.06
N ILE A 583 -7.43 -30.56 11.13
CA ILE A 583 -6.50 -30.02 10.13
C ILE A 583 -6.70 -28.52 10.12
N ASP A 584 -5.69 -27.77 10.55
CA ASP A 584 -5.64 -26.33 10.42
C ASP A 584 -5.76 -25.98 8.92
N THR A 585 -6.99 -25.71 8.45
CA THR A 585 -7.28 -25.39 7.05
C THR A 585 -6.95 -23.94 6.71
N SER A 586 -6.36 -23.19 7.65
CA SER A 586 -5.93 -21.82 7.43
C SER A 586 -4.62 -21.81 6.65
N LEU A 587 -4.63 -21.20 5.46
CA LEU A 587 -3.40 -20.97 4.70
C LEU A 587 -2.51 -19.88 5.32
N ARG A 588 -3.04 -19.07 6.25
CA ARG A 588 -2.33 -17.92 6.84
C ARG A 588 -0.91 -18.24 7.35
N PRO A 589 -0.67 -19.34 8.09
CA PRO A 589 0.67 -19.68 8.58
C PRO A 589 1.74 -19.83 7.49
N PHE A 590 1.35 -20.07 6.24
CA PHE A 590 2.28 -20.22 5.10
C PHE A 590 2.63 -18.90 4.41
N PHE A 591 1.94 -17.81 4.72
CA PHE A 591 2.10 -16.54 4.01
C PHE A 591 2.40 -15.41 4.98
N SER A 592 3.61 -15.40 5.55
CA SER A 592 4.06 -14.21 6.29
C SER A 592 4.33 -13.06 5.31
N VAL A 593 4.14 -11.81 5.74
CA VAL A 593 4.43 -10.62 4.91
C VAL A 593 5.84 -10.68 4.30
N GLY A 594 6.86 -11.00 5.12
CA GLY A 594 8.25 -11.06 4.66
C GLY A 594 8.50 -12.16 3.62
N THR A 595 8.00 -13.38 3.85
CA THR A 595 8.17 -14.50 2.90
C THR A 595 7.40 -14.25 1.60
N THR A 596 6.22 -13.63 1.68
CA THR A 596 5.42 -13.29 0.49
C THR A 596 6.13 -12.23 -0.35
N ILE A 597 6.63 -11.14 0.25
CA ILE A 597 7.40 -10.11 -0.47
C ILE A 597 8.68 -10.70 -1.11
N ALA A 598 9.39 -11.57 -0.39
CA ALA A 598 10.57 -12.25 -0.95
C ALA A 598 10.22 -13.12 -2.15
N GLY A 599 9.11 -13.88 -2.08
CA GLY A 599 8.61 -14.68 -3.19
C GLY A 599 8.18 -13.84 -4.39
N ILE A 600 7.53 -12.70 -4.15
CA ILE A 600 7.19 -11.74 -5.22
C ILE A 600 8.47 -11.17 -5.85
N SER A 601 9.48 -10.82 -5.05
CA SER A 601 10.78 -10.34 -5.56
C SER A 601 11.46 -11.37 -6.45
N GLU A 602 11.40 -12.66 -6.10
CA GLU A 602 11.93 -13.74 -6.94
C GLU A 602 11.16 -13.86 -8.27
N LEU A 603 9.83 -13.76 -8.23
CA LEU A 603 8.99 -13.74 -9.43
C LEU A 603 9.33 -12.55 -10.33
N LEU A 604 9.44 -11.34 -9.78
CA LEU A 604 9.83 -10.13 -10.51
C LEU A 604 11.25 -10.24 -11.10
N THR A 605 12.15 -10.92 -10.40
CA THR A 605 13.51 -11.19 -10.90
C THR A 605 13.42 -12.09 -12.13
N ASN A 606 12.56 -13.09 -12.12
CA ASN A 606 12.38 -13.97 -13.27
C ASN A 606 11.63 -13.30 -14.42
N LEU A 607 10.61 -12.48 -14.15
CA LEU A 607 9.82 -11.78 -15.17
C LEU A 607 10.57 -10.61 -15.81
N TYR A 608 11.12 -9.72 -14.99
CA TYR A 608 11.59 -8.40 -15.44
C TYR A 608 13.08 -8.14 -15.17
N GLY A 609 13.74 -8.99 -14.39
CA GLY A 609 15.12 -8.74 -13.93
C GLY A 609 15.18 -7.71 -12.82
N ILE A 610 14.07 -7.57 -12.10
CA ILE A 610 13.88 -6.59 -11.03
C ILE A 610 13.82 -7.32 -9.70
N ARG A 611 14.57 -6.83 -8.72
CA ARG A 611 14.56 -7.33 -7.34
C ARG A 611 14.24 -6.23 -6.34
N LEU A 612 13.63 -6.64 -5.23
CA LEU A 612 13.26 -5.78 -4.11
C LEU A 612 14.33 -5.89 -3.03
N GLU A 613 15.10 -4.82 -2.81
CA GLU A 613 16.19 -4.81 -1.81
C GLU A 613 15.83 -3.88 -0.64
N PRO A 614 15.80 -4.37 0.62
CA PRO A 614 15.63 -3.51 1.79
C PRO A 614 16.72 -2.44 1.86
N ALA A 615 16.34 -1.20 2.18
CA ALA A 615 17.27 -0.09 2.30
C ALA A 615 17.13 0.61 3.65
N SER A 616 18.23 1.17 4.15
CA SER A 616 18.25 1.92 5.40
C SER A 616 17.42 3.20 5.28
N VAL A 617 16.63 3.47 6.31
CA VAL A 617 15.85 4.69 6.52
C VAL A 617 16.69 5.67 7.35
N ARG A 618 16.75 6.94 6.92
CA ARG A 618 17.38 8.02 7.68
C ARG A 618 16.46 8.49 8.81
N LEU A 619 17.02 9.18 9.79
CA LEU A 619 16.21 9.82 10.82
C LEU A 619 15.28 10.87 10.18
N GLY A 620 13.99 10.82 10.53
CA GLY A 620 12.97 11.72 9.95
C GLY A 620 12.58 11.40 8.50
N GLU A 621 13.01 10.26 7.95
CA GLU A 621 12.67 9.88 6.56
C GLU A 621 11.26 9.29 6.41
N THR A 622 10.77 8.61 7.44
CA THR A 622 9.46 7.96 7.42
C THR A 622 8.51 8.60 8.42
N TRP A 623 7.22 8.66 8.09
CA TRP A 623 6.16 9.20 8.96
C TRP A 623 5.75 8.26 10.10
N HIS A 624 6.13 6.98 10.03
CA HIS A 624 5.80 5.97 11.05
C HIS A 624 6.90 4.90 11.14
N PRO A 625 7.25 4.39 12.34
CA PRO A 625 8.35 3.44 12.54
C PRO A 625 8.18 2.07 11.86
N ASP A 626 6.94 1.70 11.52
CA ASP A 626 6.65 0.45 10.78
C ASP A 626 6.93 0.55 9.29
N VAL A 627 7.11 1.76 8.76
CA VAL A 627 7.37 1.95 7.34
C VAL A 627 8.74 1.36 6.99
N ARG A 628 8.79 0.62 5.88
CA ARG A 628 10.05 0.03 5.38
C ARG A 628 10.38 0.62 4.01
N LYS A 629 11.64 0.99 3.82
CA LYS A 629 12.17 1.45 2.54
C LYS A 629 12.74 0.28 1.76
N VAL A 630 12.39 0.18 0.49
CA VAL A 630 12.82 -0.85 -0.44
C VAL A 630 13.30 -0.18 -1.72
N GLN A 631 14.50 -0.53 -2.18
CA GLN A 631 15.02 -0.16 -3.49
C GLN A 631 14.56 -1.18 -4.54
N ILE A 632 14.19 -0.67 -5.71
CA ILE A 632 13.85 -1.48 -6.88
C ILE A 632 15.05 -1.50 -7.79
N VAL A 633 15.68 -2.67 -7.91
CA VAL A 633 16.98 -2.80 -8.57
C VAL A 633 16.85 -3.69 -9.80
N HIS A 634 17.15 -3.14 -10.97
CA HIS A 634 17.28 -3.88 -12.22
C HIS A 634 18.65 -4.54 -12.30
N GLU A 635 18.73 -5.72 -12.92
CA GLU A 635 19.96 -6.52 -13.01
C GLU A 635 21.07 -5.84 -13.85
N THR A 636 20.71 -5.03 -14.85
CA THR A 636 21.68 -4.29 -15.69
C THR A 636 21.68 -2.77 -15.44
N GLU A 637 20.60 -2.19 -14.94
CA GLU A 637 20.42 -0.72 -14.88
C GLU A 637 20.64 -0.16 -13.47
N GLY A 638 20.84 -1.02 -12.48
CA GLY A 638 20.98 -0.61 -11.08
C GLY A 638 19.65 -0.20 -10.47
N VAL A 639 19.66 0.79 -9.57
CA VAL A 639 18.45 1.25 -8.88
C VAL A 639 17.58 2.02 -9.89
N ILE A 640 16.34 1.57 -10.07
CA ILE A 640 15.37 2.18 -10.99
C ILE A 640 14.17 2.82 -10.28
N GLY A 641 14.03 2.63 -8.95
CA GLY A 641 12.99 3.29 -8.16
C GLY A 641 13.09 2.99 -6.66
N ILE A 642 12.27 3.68 -5.87
CA ILE A 642 12.17 3.52 -4.41
C ILE A 642 10.70 3.29 -4.02
N VAL A 643 10.48 2.33 -3.12
CA VAL A 643 9.17 2.01 -2.54
C VAL A 643 9.24 2.16 -1.03
N TYR A 644 8.29 2.89 -0.45
CA TYR A 644 8.01 2.80 0.99
C TYR A 644 6.80 1.90 1.22
N MET A 645 6.91 0.96 2.13
CA MET A 645 5.85 0.01 2.45
C MET A 645 5.28 0.33 3.84
N ASP A 646 4.05 0.86 3.89
CA ASP A 646 3.26 1.10 5.11
C ASP A 646 2.16 0.04 5.22
N LEU A 647 2.54 -1.16 5.67
CA LEU A 647 1.72 -2.36 5.46
C LEU A 647 0.68 -2.65 6.54
N PHE A 648 0.90 -2.15 7.75
CA PHE A 648 0.15 -2.62 8.92
C PHE A 648 -0.96 -1.66 9.34
N ALA A 649 -2.02 -2.22 9.92
CA ALA A 649 -3.05 -1.44 10.57
C ALA A 649 -2.51 -0.68 11.79
N ARG A 650 -3.15 0.45 12.08
CA ARG A 650 -2.85 1.28 13.27
C ARG A 650 -3.87 1.01 14.35
N GLU A 651 -3.45 1.11 15.60
CA GLU A 651 -4.38 1.04 16.73
C GLU A 651 -5.35 2.21 16.61
N SER A 652 -6.65 1.90 16.44
CA SER A 652 -7.68 2.93 16.53
C SER A 652 -7.71 3.46 17.95
N SER A 653 -7.68 4.78 18.11
CA SER A 653 -7.80 5.45 19.40
C SER A 653 -9.17 5.24 20.08
N SER A 654 -10.08 4.49 19.46
CA SER A 654 -11.42 4.15 19.98
C SER A 654 -11.42 3.39 21.32
N GLY A 655 -10.26 2.93 21.81
CA GLY A 655 -10.10 2.35 23.15
C GLY A 655 -9.70 3.34 24.26
N SER A 656 -9.35 4.59 23.96
CA SER A 656 -8.93 5.60 24.96
C SER A 656 -10.04 6.64 25.16
N SER A 657 -10.83 6.47 26.22
CA SER A 657 -11.98 7.33 26.56
C SER A 657 -11.62 8.78 26.93
N ASN A 658 -10.35 9.20 26.79
CA ASN A 658 -9.86 10.48 27.33
C ASN A 658 -9.25 11.44 26.30
N THR A 659 -9.31 11.14 24.99
CA THR A 659 -8.90 12.09 23.94
C THR A 659 -10.11 12.73 23.29
N SER A 660 -10.16 14.07 23.31
CA SER A 660 -11.16 14.87 22.59
C SER A 660 -11.27 14.41 21.15
N SER A 661 -12.49 14.04 20.75
CA SER A 661 -12.90 13.29 19.55
C SER A 661 -12.58 13.95 18.19
N GLY A 662 -11.79 15.02 18.15
CA GLY A 662 -11.53 15.82 16.96
C GLY A 662 -10.09 15.74 16.41
N ASP A 663 -9.16 15.08 17.10
CA ASP A 663 -7.73 15.06 16.74
C ASP A 663 -7.19 13.65 16.38
N ILE A 664 -8.05 12.67 16.08
CA ILE A 664 -7.59 11.34 15.66
C ILE A 664 -7.56 11.30 14.14
N VAL A 665 -6.39 11.02 13.55
CA VAL A 665 -6.23 10.78 12.10
C VAL A 665 -6.19 9.28 11.87
N GLU A 666 -7.19 8.77 11.17
CA GLU A 666 -7.22 7.37 10.75
C GLU A 666 -6.37 7.17 9.50
N LYS A 667 -5.63 6.06 9.46
CA LYS A 667 -4.89 5.63 8.27
C LYS A 667 -5.88 5.17 7.22
N PHE A 668 -5.62 5.50 5.95
CA PHE A 668 -6.37 5.05 4.77
C PHE A 668 -6.91 3.62 4.88
N ASP A 669 -8.24 3.48 4.84
CA ASP A 669 -8.92 2.19 4.96
C ASP A 669 -8.95 1.48 3.60
N GLY A 670 -7.94 0.65 3.36
CA GLY A 670 -7.80 -0.11 2.12
C GLY A 670 -6.35 -0.47 1.78
N ALA A 671 -6.15 -0.93 0.55
CA ALA A 671 -4.85 -1.07 -0.08
C ALA A 671 -4.73 -0.08 -1.24
N ALA A 672 -3.59 0.57 -1.37
CA ALA A 672 -3.34 1.53 -2.44
C ALA A 672 -1.85 1.76 -2.69
N GLN A 673 -1.54 2.18 -3.91
CA GLN A 673 -0.25 2.69 -4.34
C GLN A 673 -0.31 4.20 -4.57
N PHE A 674 0.45 4.97 -3.80
CA PHE A 674 0.62 6.41 -3.97
C PHE A 674 1.92 6.69 -4.73
N THR A 675 1.86 7.43 -5.83
CA THR A 675 3.06 7.89 -6.54
C THR A 675 3.41 9.27 -6.02
N VAL A 676 4.52 9.38 -5.30
CA VAL A 676 4.97 10.61 -4.64
C VAL A 676 5.91 11.41 -5.53
N ARG A 677 6.64 10.70 -6.40
CA ARG A 677 7.51 11.31 -7.41
C ARG A 677 7.50 10.46 -8.67
N CYS A 678 7.15 11.06 -9.79
CA CYS A 678 7.18 10.42 -11.10
C CYS A 678 8.59 10.40 -11.70
N SER A 679 8.83 9.50 -12.66
CA SER A 679 10.04 9.56 -13.48
C SER A 679 9.90 10.62 -14.57
N ARG A 680 11.01 11.23 -14.95
CA ARG A 680 11.15 12.07 -16.13
C ARG A 680 12.59 12.15 -16.58
N ARG A 681 12.83 12.45 -17.87
CA ARG A 681 14.18 12.66 -18.39
C ARG A 681 14.74 14.02 -17.92
N LEU A 682 15.98 14.04 -17.44
CA LEU A 682 16.58 15.20 -16.78
C LEU A 682 17.45 16.07 -17.69
N GLU A 683 18.13 15.46 -18.66
CA GLU A 683 19.12 16.14 -19.52
C GLU A 683 18.52 17.34 -20.27
N ASP A 684 17.37 17.12 -20.90
CA ASP A 684 16.72 18.09 -21.78
C ASP A 684 15.98 19.21 -20.99
N TYR A 685 15.85 19.06 -19.67
CA TYR A 685 15.13 20.02 -18.83
C TYR A 685 15.94 21.29 -18.59
N GLU A 686 17.24 21.16 -18.34
CA GLU A 686 18.12 22.31 -18.15
C GLU A 686 18.24 23.12 -19.46
N GLU A 687 18.26 22.42 -20.60
CA GLU A 687 18.30 23.02 -21.94
C GLU A 687 17.02 23.78 -22.29
N TYR A 688 15.84 23.15 -22.14
CA TYR A 688 14.58 23.72 -22.66
C TYR A 688 13.83 24.61 -21.67
N CYS A 689 14.03 24.42 -20.36
CA CYS A 689 13.33 25.20 -19.35
C CYS A 689 14.08 26.46 -18.93
N GLY A 690 15.39 26.56 -19.20
CA GLY A 690 16.25 27.73 -18.95
C GLY A 690 16.37 28.10 -17.47
N GLU A 691 17.55 27.92 -16.86
CA GLU A 691 17.93 28.31 -15.47
C GLU A 691 16.74 28.57 -14.50
N ALA A 692 15.92 27.55 -14.24
CA ALA A 692 14.79 27.66 -13.30
C ALA A 692 15.23 27.66 -11.82
N ARG A 693 16.55 27.67 -11.54
CA ARG A 693 17.11 27.71 -10.18
C ARG A 693 18.09 28.87 -10.06
N GLU A 694 17.66 29.99 -9.49
CA GLU A 694 18.60 31.01 -8.99
C GLU A 694 19.58 30.35 -8.02
N GLY A 695 20.87 30.41 -8.36
CA GLY A 695 21.94 29.67 -7.71
C GLY A 695 22.11 28.29 -8.33
N GLY A 696 22.67 28.25 -9.56
CA GLY A 696 22.95 27.00 -10.29
C GLY A 696 23.46 25.91 -9.36
N LEU A 697 23.00 24.67 -9.59
CA LEU A 697 23.23 23.51 -8.71
C LEU A 697 24.63 23.58 -8.11
N SER A 698 24.72 23.74 -6.79
CA SER A 698 26.00 23.59 -6.13
C SER A 698 26.53 22.17 -6.43
N SER A 699 27.84 21.98 -6.41
CA SER A 699 28.46 20.66 -6.61
C SER A 699 27.86 19.55 -5.72
N LYS A 700 27.32 19.92 -4.55
CA LYS A 700 26.59 19.02 -3.64
C LYS A 700 25.18 18.66 -4.13
N GLU A 701 24.45 19.60 -4.73
CA GLU A 701 23.10 19.34 -5.26
C GLU A 701 23.17 18.53 -6.55
N THR A 702 24.16 18.77 -7.42
CA THR A 702 24.44 17.90 -8.58
C THR A 702 24.80 16.48 -8.14
N GLU A 703 25.49 16.33 -7.01
CA GLU A 703 25.84 15.01 -6.45
C GLU A 703 24.64 14.28 -5.83
N VAL A 704 23.72 15.01 -5.19
CA VAL A 704 22.43 14.47 -4.73
C VAL A 704 21.57 14.05 -5.93
N TRP A 705 21.49 14.89 -6.97
CA TRP A 705 20.77 14.58 -8.21
C TRP A 705 21.33 13.34 -8.90
N ARG A 706 22.66 13.20 -8.98
CA ARG A 706 23.32 12.01 -9.54
C ARG A 706 23.06 10.74 -8.71
N ARG A 707 22.87 10.87 -7.38
CA ARG A 707 22.49 9.77 -6.48
C ARG A 707 20.99 9.44 -6.55
N GLU A 708 20.17 10.37 -7.02
CA GLU A 708 18.70 10.24 -7.14
C GLU A 708 18.22 10.07 -8.58
N SER A 709 19.14 9.72 -9.48
CA SER A 709 18.89 9.48 -10.88
C SER A 709 19.30 8.07 -11.28
N SER A 710 18.59 7.50 -12.25
CA SER A 710 18.95 6.22 -12.87
C SER A 710 19.34 6.41 -14.33
N PRO A 711 20.33 5.66 -14.85
CA PRO A 711 20.55 5.57 -16.29
C PRO A 711 19.33 4.92 -16.95
N GLY A 712 18.91 5.46 -18.09
CA GLY A 712 17.89 4.87 -18.95
C GLY A 712 18.37 3.60 -19.65
N ASN A 713 17.43 2.85 -20.21
CA ASN A 713 17.70 1.60 -20.92
C ASN A 713 18.60 1.81 -22.17
N GLU A 714 19.28 0.76 -22.62
CA GLU A 714 20.21 0.74 -23.77
C GLU A 714 19.59 1.31 -25.07
N SER A 715 18.25 1.27 -25.19
CA SER A 715 17.50 1.76 -26.34
C SER A 715 17.16 3.26 -26.31
N GLY A 716 17.33 3.93 -25.16
CA GLY A 716 16.78 5.27 -24.92
C GLY A 716 17.76 6.33 -24.43
N GLY A 717 18.95 5.95 -23.96
CA GLY A 717 20.07 6.85 -23.62
C GLY A 717 19.69 8.13 -22.88
N GLY A 718 19.78 8.16 -21.56
CA GLY A 718 19.65 9.41 -20.81
C GLY A 718 19.51 9.23 -19.29
N LEU A 719 19.67 10.32 -18.55
CA LEU A 719 19.50 10.34 -17.10
C LEU A 719 18.03 10.61 -16.70
N TYR A 720 17.44 9.73 -15.89
CA TYR A 720 16.04 9.83 -15.43
C TYR A 720 15.94 10.08 -13.93
N GLN A 721 14.97 10.90 -13.52
CA GLN A 721 14.56 11.07 -12.13
C GLN A 721 14.07 9.75 -11.54
N LEU A 722 14.59 9.34 -10.38
CA LEU A 722 14.10 8.13 -9.72
C LEU A 722 12.65 8.30 -9.23
N PRO A 723 11.71 7.44 -9.66
CA PRO A 723 10.37 7.43 -9.13
C PRO A 723 10.35 6.99 -7.65
N ILE A 724 9.47 7.62 -6.86
CA ILE A 724 9.21 7.28 -5.47
C ILE A 724 7.73 6.94 -5.33
N VAL A 725 7.46 5.75 -4.82
CA VAL A 725 6.10 5.27 -4.57
C VAL A 725 5.93 4.78 -3.14
N VAL A 726 4.70 4.80 -2.65
CA VAL A 726 4.32 4.30 -1.34
C VAL A 726 3.20 3.28 -1.50
N LEU A 727 3.43 2.07 -0.97
CA LEU A 727 2.43 1.01 -0.91
C LEU A 727 1.83 1.00 0.49
N VAL A 728 0.52 1.20 0.57
CA VAL A 728 -0.25 1.28 1.82
C VAL A 728 -1.22 0.12 1.89
N THR A 729 -1.23 -0.60 3.01
CA THR A 729 -2.23 -1.65 3.30
C THR A 729 -2.64 -1.61 4.77
N GLN A 730 -3.59 -2.47 5.16
CA GLN A 730 -4.14 -2.59 6.52
C GLN A 730 -3.94 -4.00 7.11
N PHE A 731 -2.79 -4.65 6.86
CA PHE A 731 -2.54 -6.00 7.37
C PHE A 731 -2.45 -6.01 8.90
N GLU A 732 -2.84 -7.12 9.50
CA GLU A 732 -2.71 -7.32 10.95
C GLU A 732 -1.25 -7.15 11.39
N ARG A 733 -1.04 -6.44 12.50
CA ARG A 733 0.30 -6.30 13.08
C ARG A 733 0.81 -7.64 13.61
N PRO A 734 2.14 -7.85 13.64
CA PRO A 734 2.73 -8.99 14.34
C PRO A 734 2.25 -9.04 15.80
N ILE A 735 1.63 -10.16 16.20
CA ILE A 735 1.08 -10.35 17.56
C ILE A 735 2.20 -10.37 18.61
N SER A 736 3.38 -10.88 18.23
CA SER A 736 4.58 -10.90 19.06
C SER A 736 5.83 -10.89 18.20
N LYS A 737 7.02 -10.80 18.81
CA LYS A 737 8.30 -10.94 18.10
C LYS A 737 8.46 -12.30 17.40
N PHE A 738 7.71 -13.33 17.79
CA PHE A 738 7.83 -14.70 17.28
C PHE A 738 6.73 -15.10 16.28
N THR A 739 5.67 -14.30 16.18
CA THR A 739 4.58 -14.54 15.23
C THR A 739 4.51 -13.35 14.28
N PRO A 740 5.00 -13.50 13.03
CA PRO A 740 4.95 -12.43 12.05
C PRO A 740 3.49 -12.14 11.66
N SER A 741 3.28 -11.04 10.95
CA SER A 741 2.00 -10.79 10.28
C SER A 741 1.75 -11.86 9.21
N LEU A 742 0.59 -12.50 9.28
CA LEU A 742 0.19 -13.64 8.44
C LEU A 742 -0.97 -13.24 7.53
N LEU A 743 -0.80 -13.43 6.23
CA LEU A 743 -1.73 -12.99 5.21
C LEU A 743 -2.71 -14.11 4.85
N SER A 744 -3.99 -13.76 4.72
CA SER A 744 -4.97 -14.57 4.00
C SER A 744 -4.64 -14.61 2.51
N LEU A 745 -5.24 -15.55 1.77
CA LEU A 745 -5.01 -15.63 0.32
C LEU A 745 -5.49 -14.37 -0.41
N THR A 746 -6.58 -13.74 0.06
CA THR A 746 -7.07 -12.46 -0.48
C THR A 746 -6.06 -11.34 -0.25
N GLU A 747 -5.46 -11.24 0.95
CA GLU A 747 -4.41 -10.26 1.23
C GLU A 747 -3.13 -10.51 0.40
N VAL A 748 -2.82 -11.77 0.07
CA VAL A 748 -1.74 -12.10 -0.88
C VAL A 748 -2.10 -11.61 -2.29
N GLU A 749 -3.31 -11.85 -2.79
CA GLU A 749 -3.76 -11.32 -4.09
C GLU A 749 -3.66 -9.78 -4.13
N THR A 750 -4.14 -9.09 -3.09
CA THR A 750 -4.03 -7.64 -2.94
C THR A 750 -2.57 -7.17 -2.97
N LEU A 751 -1.65 -7.84 -2.28
CA LEU A 751 -0.24 -7.46 -2.30
C LEU A 751 0.38 -7.60 -3.70
N PHE A 752 0.03 -8.65 -4.46
CA PHE A 752 0.45 -8.79 -5.86
C PHE A 752 -0.14 -7.68 -6.73
N HIS A 753 -1.41 -7.34 -6.53
CA HIS A 753 -2.08 -6.25 -7.24
C HIS A 753 -1.35 -4.92 -7.06
N GLU A 754 -1.12 -4.51 -5.81
CA GLU A 754 -0.44 -3.25 -5.49
C GLU A 754 1.02 -3.21 -6.00
N ILE A 755 1.73 -4.34 -5.93
CA ILE A 755 3.08 -4.43 -6.49
C ILE A 755 3.04 -4.30 -8.02
N GLY A 756 1.95 -4.70 -8.68
CA GLY A 756 1.78 -4.48 -10.12
C GLY A 756 1.71 -2.98 -10.46
N HIS A 757 1.01 -2.17 -9.66
CA HIS A 757 1.05 -0.71 -9.78
C HIS A 757 2.43 -0.14 -9.49
N VAL A 758 3.12 -0.63 -8.45
CA VAL A 758 4.51 -0.25 -8.15
C VAL A 758 5.42 -0.52 -9.35
N MET A 759 5.32 -1.69 -9.98
CA MET A 759 6.10 -2.01 -11.18
C MET A 759 5.76 -1.10 -12.35
N HIS A 760 4.47 -0.80 -12.56
CA HIS A 760 4.06 0.15 -13.61
C HIS A 760 4.70 1.52 -13.38
N SER A 761 4.63 2.05 -12.16
CA SER A 761 5.20 3.34 -11.77
C SER A 761 6.72 3.41 -11.87
N VAL A 762 7.42 2.31 -11.56
CA VAL A 762 8.89 2.28 -11.53
C VAL A 762 9.50 1.96 -12.90
N VAL A 763 8.86 1.10 -13.70
CA VAL A 763 9.35 0.72 -15.03
C VAL A 763 9.10 1.81 -16.07
N ALA A 764 8.00 2.57 -15.94
CA ALA A 764 7.59 3.61 -16.86
C ALA A 764 8.43 4.90 -16.76
N ARG A 765 9.70 4.80 -17.17
CA ARG A 765 10.63 5.94 -17.22
C ARG A 765 10.47 6.69 -18.54
N THR A 766 9.58 7.66 -18.54
CA THR A 766 9.21 8.49 -19.70
C THR A 766 10.01 9.80 -19.75
N ASP A 767 9.97 10.48 -20.89
CA ASP A 767 10.60 11.79 -21.07
C ASP A 767 9.89 12.90 -20.27
N TYR A 768 8.63 12.66 -19.91
CA TYR A 768 7.74 13.62 -19.27
C TYR A 768 7.07 12.99 -18.07
N GLN A 769 6.92 13.74 -16.97
CA GLN A 769 6.28 13.21 -15.78
C GLN A 769 4.77 13.00 -15.97
N HIS A 770 4.11 13.84 -16.79
CA HIS A 770 2.65 13.77 -17.03
C HIS A 770 2.15 12.42 -17.56
N ILE A 771 3.03 11.59 -18.13
CA ILE A 771 2.71 10.28 -18.70
C ILE A 771 3.51 9.15 -18.05
N SER A 772 4.25 9.43 -16.97
CA SER A 772 5.02 8.41 -16.26
C SER A 772 4.12 7.53 -15.40
N GLY A 773 4.45 6.25 -15.34
CA GLY A 773 3.81 5.31 -14.43
C GLY A 773 2.33 5.13 -14.71
N THR A 774 1.55 5.17 -13.64
CA THR A 774 0.10 5.01 -13.66
C THR A 774 -0.66 6.20 -14.27
N ARG A 775 0.02 7.27 -14.71
CA ARG A 775 -0.60 8.40 -15.45
C ARG A 775 -0.95 8.02 -16.89
N CYS A 776 -1.89 7.10 -17.04
CA CYS A 776 -2.38 6.54 -18.30
C CYS A 776 -3.92 6.46 -18.32
N ALA A 777 -4.51 5.86 -19.35
CA ALA A 777 -5.96 5.68 -19.42
C ALA A 777 -6.47 4.83 -18.23
N LEU A 778 -7.57 5.25 -17.59
CA LEU A 778 -8.10 4.59 -16.38
C LEU A 778 -8.51 3.13 -16.63
N ASP A 779 -9.00 2.81 -17.82
CA ASP A 779 -9.33 1.44 -18.20
C ASP A 779 -8.10 0.61 -18.64
N PHE A 780 -6.92 1.22 -18.66
CA PHE A 780 -5.64 0.52 -18.84
C PHE A 780 -4.82 0.40 -17.54
N VAL A 781 -4.94 1.36 -16.61
CA VAL A 781 -4.07 1.44 -15.41
C VAL A 781 -4.13 0.18 -14.55
N GLU A 782 -5.26 -0.51 -14.58
CA GLU A 782 -5.56 -1.76 -13.88
C GLU A 782 -5.01 -3.01 -14.60
N VAL A 783 -4.61 -2.92 -15.87
CA VAL A 783 -4.11 -4.08 -16.63
C VAL A 783 -2.80 -4.60 -16.03
N PRO A 784 -1.78 -3.76 -15.74
CA PRO A 784 -0.56 -4.22 -15.07
C PRO A 784 -0.78 -4.86 -13.68
N SER A 785 -1.67 -4.30 -12.86
CA SER A 785 -1.98 -4.83 -11.52
C SER A 785 -2.69 -6.18 -11.60
N ASN A 786 -3.73 -6.29 -12.44
CA ASN A 786 -4.44 -7.55 -12.68
C ASN A 786 -3.55 -8.63 -13.33
N PHE A 787 -2.62 -8.22 -14.21
CA PHE A 787 -1.63 -9.14 -14.77
C PHE A 787 -0.75 -9.75 -13.67
N LEU A 788 -0.22 -8.95 -12.74
CA LEU A 788 0.60 -9.49 -11.66
C LEU A 788 -0.24 -10.30 -10.66
N GLU A 789 -1.44 -9.84 -10.31
CA GLU A 789 -2.42 -10.53 -9.47
C GLU A 789 -2.76 -11.93 -10.00
N SER A 790 -2.79 -12.12 -11.33
CA SER A 790 -3.02 -13.43 -11.95
C SER A 790 -2.01 -14.50 -11.52
N PHE A 791 -0.78 -14.12 -11.13
CA PHE A 791 0.22 -15.05 -10.61
C PHE A 791 -0.10 -15.50 -9.18
N ALA A 792 -0.73 -14.66 -8.35
CA ALA A 792 -1.25 -15.09 -7.05
C ALA A 792 -2.37 -16.13 -7.18
N ARG A 793 -3.02 -16.19 -8.36
CA ARG A 793 -3.99 -17.22 -8.75
C ARG A 793 -3.38 -18.47 -9.35
N ASP A 794 -2.07 -18.55 -9.51
CA ASP A 794 -1.41 -19.78 -9.98
C ASP A 794 -1.03 -20.69 -8.80
N GLU A 795 -1.43 -21.96 -8.84
CA GLU A 795 -1.11 -22.92 -7.77
C GLU A 795 0.41 -23.09 -7.58
N SER A 796 1.17 -23.08 -8.68
CA SER A 796 2.62 -23.28 -8.63
C SER A 796 3.34 -22.09 -8.00
N VAL A 797 2.85 -20.87 -8.24
CA VAL A 797 3.37 -19.65 -7.61
C VAL A 797 3.08 -19.66 -6.12
N LEU A 798 1.85 -19.99 -5.72
CA LEU A 798 1.50 -20.08 -4.30
C LEU A 798 2.32 -21.13 -3.55
N VAL A 799 2.59 -22.29 -4.18
CA VAL A 799 3.49 -23.31 -3.61
C VAL A 799 4.92 -22.82 -3.51
N ALA A 800 5.41 -22.06 -4.49
CA ALA A 800 6.76 -21.52 -4.47
C ALA A 800 6.96 -20.51 -3.33
N ILE A 801 6.03 -19.57 -3.16
CA ILE A 801 6.14 -18.52 -2.15
C ILE A 801 5.68 -18.97 -0.74
N GLY A 802 4.71 -19.88 -0.66
CA GLY A 802 4.07 -20.31 0.58
C GLY A 802 4.99 -21.19 1.43
N THR A 803 5.42 -20.65 2.58
CA THR A 803 6.35 -21.29 3.52
C THR A 803 5.88 -21.07 4.95
N HIS A 804 5.66 -22.16 5.68
CA HIS A 804 5.15 -22.11 7.05
C HIS A 804 6.12 -21.37 7.98
N TYR A 805 5.66 -20.30 8.64
CA TYR A 805 6.53 -19.39 9.40
C TYR A 805 7.35 -20.08 10.52
N LYS A 806 6.79 -21.11 11.18
CA LYS A 806 7.49 -21.88 12.23
C LYS A 806 8.35 -23.04 11.73
N THR A 807 7.85 -23.81 10.77
CA THR A 807 8.43 -25.11 10.40
C THR A 807 9.27 -25.05 9.13
N GLY A 808 9.16 -23.96 8.36
CA GLY A 808 9.77 -23.84 7.03
C GLY A 808 9.16 -24.76 5.97
N ALA A 809 8.10 -25.51 6.29
CA ALA A 809 7.46 -26.42 5.35
C ALA A 809 6.75 -25.64 4.24
N LYS A 810 6.84 -26.11 2.99
CA LYS A 810 6.08 -25.54 1.88
C LYS A 810 4.59 -25.82 2.03
N VAL A 811 3.77 -24.92 1.50
CA VAL A 811 2.31 -25.09 1.49
C VAL A 811 1.91 -26.31 0.66
N PRO A 812 1.09 -27.24 1.21
CA PRO A 812 0.54 -28.35 0.42
C PRO A 812 -0.42 -27.85 -0.67
N VAL A 813 -0.27 -28.35 -1.90
CA VAL A 813 -1.12 -27.93 -3.03
C VAL A 813 -2.59 -28.30 -2.82
N GLU A 814 -2.85 -29.41 -2.14
CA GLU A 814 -4.19 -29.88 -1.78
C GLU A 814 -4.90 -28.88 -0.87
N MET A 815 -4.15 -28.19 0.00
CA MET A 815 -4.68 -27.18 0.91
C MET A 815 -5.08 -25.91 0.14
N ILE A 816 -4.28 -25.49 -0.84
CA ILE A 816 -4.61 -24.38 -1.75
C ILE A 816 -5.90 -24.71 -2.51
N ARG A 817 -5.98 -25.90 -3.11
CA ARG A 817 -7.18 -26.36 -3.85
C ARG A 817 -8.41 -26.39 -2.96
N ALA A 818 -8.29 -26.90 -1.73
CA ALA A 818 -9.40 -26.95 -0.79
C ALA A 818 -9.91 -25.56 -0.38
N VAL A 819 -9.00 -24.60 -0.14
CA VAL A 819 -9.40 -23.22 0.18
C VAL A 819 -10.02 -22.52 -1.02
N ARG A 820 -9.44 -22.67 -2.22
CA ARG A 820 -10.00 -22.07 -3.45
C ARG A 820 -11.36 -22.63 -3.82
N ALA A 821 -11.56 -23.94 -3.70
CA ALA A 821 -12.86 -24.57 -3.92
C ALA A 821 -13.94 -24.03 -2.98
N ARG A 822 -13.54 -23.57 -1.77
CA ARG A 822 -14.42 -22.92 -0.80
C ARG A 822 -14.65 -21.44 -1.12
N GLN A 823 -13.62 -20.71 -1.55
CA GLN A 823 -13.71 -19.30 -1.94
C GLN A 823 -14.49 -19.09 -3.24
N GLY A 824 -14.39 -20.02 -4.20
CA GLY A 824 -15.12 -19.99 -5.48
C GLY A 824 -16.58 -20.42 -5.39
N LEU A 825 -17.14 -20.59 -4.18
CA LEU A 825 -18.57 -20.85 -4.02
C LEU A 825 -19.35 -19.60 -4.37
N LEU A 826 -20.28 -19.72 -5.33
CA LEU A 826 -21.10 -18.61 -5.83
C LEU A 826 -20.30 -17.55 -6.59
N GLU A 827 -19.14 -17.91 -7.16
CA GLU A 827 -18.30 -16.98 -7.92
C GLU A 827 -19.04 -16.40 -9.13
N ALA A 828 -19.85 -17.21 -9.82
CA ALA A 828 -20.61 -16.71 -10.97
C ALA A 828 -21.74 -15.77 -10.53
N VAL A 829 -22.39 -16.02 -9.38
CA VAL A 829 -23.38 -15.11 -8.79
C VAL A 829 -22.75 -13.77 -8.41
N GLU A 830 -21.60 -13.77 -7.73
CA GLU A 830 -20.90 -12.53 -7.34
C GLU A 830 -20.41 -11.77 -8.60
N LYS A 831 -19.87 -12.48 -9.60
CA LYS A 831 -19.54 -11.87 -10.90
C LYS A 831 -20.76 -11.21 -11.55
N GLN A 832 -21.94 -11.83 -11.47
CA GLN A 832 -23.18 -11.24 -12.00
C GLN A 832 -23.63 -10.01 -11.21
N LYS A 833 -23.41 -9.99 -9.90
CA LYS A 833 -23.69 -8.81 -9.04
C LYS A 833 -22.76 -7.65 -9.41
N GLN A 834 -21.48 -7.90 -9.62
CA GLN A 834 -20.51 -6.91 -10.09
C GLN A 834 -20.85 -6.39 -11.50
N LEU A 835 -21.30 -7.25 -12.42
CA LEU A 835 -21.78 -6.84 -13.75
C LEU A 835 -23.02 -5.94 -13.66
N LYS A 836 -23.98 -6.27 -12.77
CA LYS A 836 -25.12 -5.39 -12.47
C LYS A 836 -24.65 -4.01 -12.02
N MET A 837 -23.62 -3.93 -11.17
CA MET A 837 -23.07 -2.65 -10.71
C MET A 837 -22.45 -1.84 -11.84
N ALA A 838 -21.69 -2.48 -12.73
CA ALA A 838 -21.10 -1.82 -13.90
C ALA A 838 -22.16 -1.30 -14.88
N VAL A 839 -23.22 -2.08 -15.11
CA VAL A 839 -24.36 -1.65 -15.94
C VAL A 839 -25.10 -0.49 -15.28
N LEU A 840 -25.36 -0.57 -13.97
CA LEU A 840 -26.02 0.49 -13.21
C LEU A 840 -25.24 1.81 -13.28
N ASP A 841 -23.92 1.75 -13.11
CA ASP A 841 -23.03 2.91 -13.24
C ASP A 841 -23.16 3.58 -14.63
N GLN A 842 -23.09 2.81 -15.72
CA GLN A 842 -23.27 3.36 -17.07
C GLN A 842 -24.65 3.99 -17.27
N MET A 843 -25.70 3.35 -16.75
CA MET A 843 -27.07 3.83 -16.90
C MET A 843 -27.31 5.12 -16.12
N TYR A 844 -26.75 5.25 -14.92
CA TYR A 844 -26.80 6.49 -14.12
C TYR A 844 -26.00 7.66 -14.71
N HIS A 845 -25.05 7.39 -15.60
CA HIS A 845 -24.26 8.43 -16.28
C HIS A 845 -24.66 8.67 -17.74
N SER A 846 -25.77 8.07 -18.17
CA SER A 846 -26.30 8.17 -19.53
C SER A 846 -27.26 9.36 -19.71
N GLU A 847 -27.90 9.44 -20.87
CA GLU A 847 -28.91 10.45 -21.18
C GLU A 847 -30.20 10.35 -20.34
N TYR A 848 -30.42 9.25 -19.61
CA TYR A 848 -31.58 9.10 -18.71
C TYR A 848 -31.66 10.20 -17.65
N MET A 849 -30.53 10.83 -17.28
CA MET A 849 -30.52 11.94 -16.31
C MET A 849 -31.19 13.23 -16.83
N LYS A 850 -31.53 13.28 -18.13
CA LYS A 850 -32.33 14.37 -18.71
C LYS A 850 -33.83 14.21 -18.47
N GLU A 851 -34.29 13.03 -18.04
CA GLU A 851 -35.71 12.76 -17.79
C GLU A 851 -36.20 13.50 -16.54
N ILE A 852 -37.36 14.18 -16.67
CA ILE A 852 -37.93 15.01 -15.59
C ILE A 852 -38.27 14.17 -14.34
N ASN A 853 -38.77 12.95 -14.55
CA ASN A 853 -39.24 12.05 -13.49
C ASN A 853 -38.27 10.89 -13.24
N PHE A 854 -36.96 11.10 -13.44
CA PHE A 854 -35.96 10.07 -13.17
C PHE A 854 -36.03 9.59 -11.71
N ASN A 855 -36.10 8.27 -11.51
CA ASN A 855 -36.08 7.59 -10.22
C ASN A 855 -34.95 6.57 -10.19
N SER A 856 -33.94 6.82 -9.35
CA SER A 856 -32.75 5.97 -9.23
C SER A 856 -33.08 4.56 -8.75
N THR A 857 -34.06 4.41 -7.84
CA THR A 857 -34.46 3.13 -7.25
C THR A 857 -35.21 2.25 -8.26
N GLU A 858 -36.09 2.84 -9.07
CA GLU A 858 -36.79 2.13 -10.16
C GLU A 858 -35.80 1.61 -11.22
N MET A 859 -34.80 2.42 -11.57
CA MET A 859 -33.74 2.00 -12.47
C MET A 859 -32.88 0.85 -11.88
N LEU A 860 -32.54 0.91 -10.59
CA LEU A 860 -31.89 -0.20 -9.89
C LEU A 860 -32.75 -1.48 -9.97
N GLN A 861 -34.05 -1.37 -9.66
CA GLN A 861 -34.97 -2.51 -9.70
C GLN A 861 -35.00 -3.16 -11.08
N LYS A 862 -35.13 -2.35 -12.14
CA LYS A 862 -35.12 -2.83 -13.52
C LYS A 862 -33.81 -3.56 -13.84
N ILE A 863 -32.66 -2.92 -13.60
CA ILE A 863 -31.34 -3.48 -13.92
C ILE A 863 -31.06 -4.74 -13.09
N GLN A 864 -31.45 -4.78 -11.82
CA GLN A 864 -31.28 -5.97 -10.99
C GLN A 864 -32.07 -7.15 -11.54
N ASN A 865 -33.34 -6.95 -11.93
CA ASN A 865 -34.17 -8.02 -12.48
C ASN A 865 -33.72 -8.46 -13.89
N ASP A 866 -33.19 -7.54 -14.69
CA ASP A 866 -32.73 -7.82 -16.06
C ASP A 866 -31.35 -8.49 -16.07
N VAL A 867 -30.41 -8.02 -15.25
CA VAL A 867 -29.00 -8.44 -15.27
C VAL A 867 -28.72 -9.52 -14.23
N HIS A 868 -29.15 -9.35 -12.99
CA HIS A 868 -28.81 -10.28 -11.91
C HIS A 868 -29.67 -11.57 -11.95
N VAL A 869 -29.28 -12.57 -11.15
CA VAL A 869 -30.00 -13.85 -11.03
C VAL A 869 -30.86 -13.95 -9.77
N VAL A 870 -30.71 -12.97 -8.85
CA VAL A 870 -31.54 -12.83 -7.65
C VAL A 870 -32.43 -11.58 -7.84
N PRO A 871 -33.76 -11.71 -7.66
CA PRO A 871 -34.69 -10.60 -7.90
C PRO A 871 -34.48 -9.45 -6.92
N TYR A 872 -34.93 -8.27 -7.33
CA TYR A 872 -34.95 -7.08 -6.49
C TYR A 872 -35.84 -7.26 -5.26
N VAL A 873 -35.41 -6.70 -4.13
CA VAL A 873 -36.16 -6.72 -2.87
C VAL A 873 -36.81 -5.37 -2.64
N GLU A 874 -38.14 -5.34 -2.65
CA GLU A 874 -38.91 -4.12 -2.35
C GLU A 874 -38.54 -3.54 -0.99
N GLY A 875 -38.43 -2.20 -0.94
CA GLY A 875 -38.05 -1.44 0.25
C GLY A 875 -36.54 -1.30 0.44
N THR A 876 -35.72 -1.60 -0.57
CA THR A 876 -34.26 -1.40 -0.51
C THR A 876 -33.82 -0.28 -1.44
N GLN A 877 -32.76 0.45 -1.08
CA GLN A 877 -32.19 1.54 -1.87
C GLN A 877 -30.66 1.38 -1.90
N TRP A 878 -30.22 0.18 -2.25
CA TRP A 878 -28.80 -0.22 -2.21
C TRP A 878 -27.90 0.69 -3.06
N GLN A 879 -28.43 1.35 -4.10
CA GLN A 879 -27.64 2.27 -4.93
C GLN A 879 -27.01 3.43 -4.12
N THR A 880 -27.60 3.78 -2.97
CA THR A 880 -27.06 4.83 -2.09
C THR A 880 -25.78 4.41 -1.37
N GLN A 881 -25.54 3.10 -1.27
CA GLN A 881 -24.34 2.50 -0.67
C GLN A 881 -23.23 2.30 -1.72
N PHE A 882 -23.51 2.61 -3.00
CA PHE A 882 -22.56 2.42 -4.08
C PHE A 882 -21.66 3.66 -4.25
N SER A 883 -20.77 3.88 -3.28
CA SER A 883 -19.87 5.06 -3.19
C SER A 883 -19.04 5.31 -4.46
N HIS A 884 -18.71 4.26 -5.21
CA HIS A 884 -17.99 4.32 -6.48
C HIS A 884 -18.70 5.17 -7.54
N LEU A 885 -20.02 5.38 -7.42
CA LEU A 885 -20.73 6.30 -8.31
C LEU A 885 -20.14 7.71 -8.26
N PHE A 886 -19.49 8.14 -7.17
CA PHE A 886 -18.79 9.42 -7.14
C PHE A 886 -17.35 9.32 -7.69
N SER A 887 -16.47 8.55 -7.07
CA SER A 887 -15.04 8.52 -7.45
C SER A 887 -14.74 7.85 -8.79
N TYR A 888 -15.53 6.84 -9.17
CA TYR A 888 -15.36 6.02 -10.38
C TYR A 888 -16.57 6.11 -11.32
N GLY A 889 -17.39 7.15 -11.22
CA GLY A 889 -18.59 7.31 -12.03
C GLY A 889 -18.30 7.15 -13.53
N ALA A 890 -19.12 6.36 -14.22
CA ALA A 890 -18.97 5.94 -15.61
C ALA A 890 -17.72 5.07 -15.92
N SER A 891 -17.03 4.54 -14.91
CA SER A 891 -15.78 3.77 -15.08
C SER A 891 -15.79 2.39 -14.42
N TYR A 892 -16.87 1.97 -13.77
CA TYR A 892 -16.86 0.72 -12.99
C TYR A 892 -16.62 -0.54 -13.87
N TYR A 893 -16.90 -0.46 -15.18
CA TYR A 893 -16.59 -1.52 -16.14
C TYR A 893 -15.09 -1.83 -16.27
N SER A 894 -14.22 -0.86 -15.93
CA SER A 894 -12.76 -0.98 -16.07
C SER A 894 -12.19 -2.17 -15.30
N TYR A 895 -12.77 -2.53 -14.15
CA TYR A 895 -12.37 -3.72 -13.39
C TYR A 895 -12.52 -5.01 -14.21
N PHE A 896 -13.63 -5.18 -14.93
CA PHE A 896 -13.83 -6.33 -15.81
C PHE A 896 -12.93 -6.28 -17.04
N TRP A 897 -12.81 -5.08 -17.61
CA TRP A 897 -11.99 -4.85 -18.78
C TRP A 897 -10.54 -5.23 -18.51
N ALA A 898 -9.96 -4.69 -17.44
CA ALA A 898 -8.58 -4.92 -17.08
C ALA A 898 -8.28 -6.39 -16.78
N ARG A 899 -9.18 -7.07 -16.04
CA ARG A 899 -9.05 -8.50 -15.77
C ARG A 899 -9.11 -9.33 -17.05
N ARG A 900 -10.06 -9.03 -17.95
CA ARG A 900 -10.19 -9.72 -19.25
C ARG A 900 -8.94 -9.56 -20.11
N VAL A 901 -8.41 -8.34 -20.21
CA VAL A 901 -7.18 -8.04 -20.95
C VAL A 901 -5.98 -8.75 -20.31
N SER A 902 -5.88 -8.75 -18.99
CA SER A 902 -4.80 -9.40 -18.24
C SER A 902 -4.80 -10.92 -18.41
N ASP A 903 -5.99 -11.54 -18.35
CA ASP A 903 -6.15 -12.98 -18.59
C ASP A 903 -5.76 -13.35 -20.03
N ALA A 904 -6.14 -12.52 -21.01
CA ALA A 904 -5.75 -12.70 -22.41
C ALA A 904 -4.23 -12.56 -22.59
N LEU A 905 -3.62 -11.52 -22.02
CA LEU A 905 -2.17 -11.31 -22.00
C LEU A 905 -1.44 -12.52 -21.43
N ARG A 906 -1.80 -12.93 -20.20
CA ARG A 906 -1.18 -14.09 -19.55
C ARG A 906 -1.30 -15.34 -20.41
N SER A 907 -2.50 -15.59 -20.96
CA SER A 907 -2.77 -16.78 -21.77
C SER A 907 -2.03 -16.79 -23.10
N ARG A 908 -1.76 -15.63 -23.72
CA ARG A 908 -1.00 -15.54 -24.98
C ARG A 908 0.50 -15.56 -24.75
N ILE A 909 0.97 -14.77 -23.80
CA ILE A 909 2.39 -14.61 -23.51
C ILE A 909 2.97 -15.90 -22.90
N PHE A 910 2.19 -16.57 -22.06
CA PHE A 910 2.59 -17.83 -21.40
C PHE A 910 1.79 -19.04 -21.90
N ALA A 911 1.23 -18.97 -23.13
CA ALA A 911 0.51 -20.08 -23.73
C ALA A 911 1.41 -21.33 -23.79
N THR A 912 1.12 -22.32 -22.95
CA THR A 912 1.71 -23.64 -23.08
C THR A 912 1.10 -24.30 -24.31
N GLY A 913 1.92 -24.64 -25.30
CA GLY A 913 1.50 -25.62 -26.30
C GLY A 913 0.96 -26.85 -25.57
N SER A 914 -0.14 -27.43 -26.04
CA SER A 914 -1.02 -28.35 -25.31
C SER A 914 -0.42 -29.70 -24.87
N ASN A 915 0.89 -29.81 -24.65
CA ASN A 915 1.59 -31.00 -24.16
C ASN A 915 2.80 -30.69 -23.25
N THR A 916 2.99 -29.45 -22.78
CA THR A 916 4.02 -29.15 -21.77
C THR A 916 3.41 -29.06 -20.38
N ALA A 917 3.96 -29.85 -19.45
CA ALA A 917 3.57 -29.94 -18.05
C ALA A 917 3.38 -28.56 -17.38
N PRO A 918 2.50 -28.44 -16.37
CA PRO A 918 2.30 -27.20 -15.61
C PRO A 918 3.64 -26.65 -15.09
N LEU A 919 3.72 -25.36 -14.78
CA LEU A 919 4.89 -24.62 -14.23
C LEU A 919 5.64 -25.33 -13.05
N THR A 920 5.05 -26.40 -12.52
CA THR A 920 5.49 -27.39 -11.52
C THR A 920 6.91 -28.00 -11.58
N THR A 921 7.82 -27.62 -12.49
CA THR A 921 9.21 -28.16 -12.44
C THR A 921 10.31 -27.10 -12.48
N ALA A 922 9.98 -25.83 -12.30
CA ALA A 922 10.90 -24.72 -12.53
C ALA A 922 11.87 -24.37 -11.37
N VAL A 923 11.90 -25.12 -10.26
CA VAL A 923 12.84 -24.87 -9.13
C VAL A 923 13.84 -26.03 -8.95
N GLY A 924 14.05 -26.83 -10.01
CA GLY A 924 15.06 -27.89 -10.06
C GLY A 924 16.02 -27.67 -11.25
N LEU A 925 17.32 -27.56 -10.93
CA LEU A 925 18.44 -26.97 -11.69
C LEU A 925 18.67 -27.34 -13.17
N SER A 926 17.87 -28.19 -13.83
CA SER A 926 18.01 -28.48 -15.29
C SER A 926 16.77 -28.23 -16.15
N LYS A 927 15.56 -28.11 -15.57
CA LYS A 927 14.34 -27.62 -16.24
C LYS A 927 13.95 -26.20 -15.80
N ALA A 928 14.52 -25.73 -14.68
CA ALA A 928 14.38 -24.38 -14.16
C ALA A 928 14.81 -23.28 -15.14
N SER A 929 15.88 -23.51 -15.91
CA SER A 929 16.37 -22.53 -16.88
C SER A 929 15.37 -22.27 -18.01
N LEU A 930 14.77 -23.32 -18.59
CA LEU A 930 13.80 -23.17 -19.68
C LEU A 930 12.53 -22.44 -19.24
N ALA A 931 12.05 -22.71 -18.02
CA ALA A 931 10.89 -22.04 -17.44
C ALA A 931 11.20 -20.58 -17.04
N ARG A 932 12.39 -20.31 -16.50
CA ARG A 932 12.88 -18.94 -16.26
C ARG A 932 13.01 -18.17 -17.56
N ASP A 933 13.53 -18.77 -18.62
CA ASP A 933 13.65 -18.14 -19.94
C ASP A 933 12.28 -17.79 -20.53
N GLN A 934 11.27 -18.65 -20.33
CA GLN A 934 9.89 -18.36 -20.74
C GLN A 934 9.26 -17.23 -19.93
N LEU A 935 9.39 -17.27 -18.60
CA LEU A 935 8.95 -16.18 -17.72
C LEU A 935 9.62 -14.86 -18.09
N ARG A 936 10.94 -14.90 -18.35
CA ARG A 936 11.72 -13.72 -18.73
C ARG A 936 11.29 -13.18 -20.09
N LYS A 937 11.18 -14.02 -21.11
CA LYS A 937 10.75 -13.58 -22.45
C LYS A 937 9.36 -12.95 -22.40
N GLY A 938 8.44 -13.59 -21.68
CA GLY A 938 7.08 -13.07 -21.55
C GLY A 938 7.00 -11.78 -20.72
N GLY A 939 7.72 -11.74 -19.60
CA GLY A 939 7.83 -10.54 -18.78
C GLY A 939 8.47 -9.38 -19.53
N GLU A 940 9.48 -9.62 -20.37
CA GLU A 940 10.11 -8.58 -21.18
C GLU A 940 9.12 -7.96 -22.19
N VAL A 941 8.24 -8.77 -22.80
CA VAL A 941 7.17 -8.25 -23.68
C VAL A 941 6.22 -7.33 -22.90
N VAL A 942 5.79 -7.71 -21.70
CA VAL A 942 4.95 -6.85 -20.85
C VAL A 942 5.70 -5.58 -20.45
N LYS A 943 6.97 -5.71 -20.06
CA LYS A 943 7.83 -4.60 -19.67
C LYS A 943 8.01 -3.59 -20.82
N SER A 944 8.38 -4.07 -22.01
CA SER A 944 8.71 -3.24 -23.17
C SER A 944 7.48 -2.74 -23.92
N GLU A 945 6.38 -3.49 -23.95
CA GLU A 945 5.20 -3.11 -24.72
C GLU A 945 4.08 -2.49 -23.89
N LEU A 946 4.07 -2.66 -22.57
CA LEU A 946 3.01 -2.11 -21.73
C LEU A 946 3.61 -1.16 -20.69
N LEU A 947 4.46 -1.66 -19.79
CA LEU A 947 4.88 -0.90 -18.60
C LEU A 947 5.76 0.31 -18.94
N GLN A 948 6.78 0.18 -19.79
CA GLN A 948 7.77 1.26 -19.99
C GLN A 948 7.18 2.55 -20.59
N TRP A 949 6.00 2.47 -21.20
CA TRP A 949 5.38 3.60 -21.88
C TRP A 949 4.52 4.46 -20.95
N GLY A 950 4.08 3.95 -19.80
CA GLY A 950 3.07 4.62 -18.99
C GLY A 950 1.87 5.08 -19.84
N GLY A 951 1.54 6.37 -19.78
CA GLY A 951 0.54 7.02 -20.65
C GLY A 951 1.08 7.57 -21.97
N GLY A 952 2.36 7.36 -22.29
CA GLY A 952 3.05 7.95 -23.43
C GLY A 952 2.77 7.29 -24.78
N ARG A 953 1.97 6.22 -24.80
CA ARG A 953 1.57 5.49 -26.00
C ARG A 953 0.14 5.02 -25.87
N ASP A 954 -0.58 4.98 -26.99
CA ASP A 954 -1.91 4.34 -27.05
C ASP A 954 -1.80 2.88 -26.54
N PRO A 955 -2.56 2.51 -25.48
CA PRO A 955 -2.56 1.17 -24.93
C PRO A 955 -2.85 0.07 -25.96
N TRP A 956 -3.69 0.34 -26.96
CA TRP A 956 -4.02 -0.64 -28.01
C TRP A 956 -2.82 -1.03 -28.86
N ILE A 957 -1.91 -0.09 -29.12
CA ILE A 957 -0.65 -0.38 -29.83
C ILE A 957 0.22 -1.33 -29.00
N GLY A 958 0.29 -1.09 -27.68
CA GLY A 958 1.03 -1.95 -26.76
C GLY A 958 0.46 -3.36 -26.68
N LEU A 959 -0.86 -3.48 -26.52
CA LEU A 959 -1.55 -4.76 -26.48
C LEU A 959 -1.37 -5.55 -27.79
N LYS A 960 -1.51 -4.88 -28.93
CA LYS A 960 -1.29 -5.52 -30.25
C LYS A 960 0.13 -6.07 -30.39
N LYS A 961 1.14 -5.30 -29.94
CA LYS A 961 2.54 -5.76 -29.95
C LYS A 961 2.80 -6.89 -28.95
N ALA A 962 2.04 -6.92 -27.85
CA ALA A 962 2.02 -8.04 -26.90
C ALA A 962 1.20 -9.25 -27.42
N GLY A 963 0.68 -9.19 -28.65
CA GLY A 963 -0.05 -10.28 -29.29
C GLY A 963 -1.52 -10.38 -28.90
N ILE A 964 -2.12 -9.28 -28.42
CA ILE A 964 -3.54 -9.18 -28.07
C ILE A 964 -4.25 -8.26 -29.06
N ASP A 965 -5.19 -8.81 -29.81
CA ASP A 965 -6.13 -8.01 -30.62
C ASP A 965 -7.49 -7.87 -29.91
N ILE A 966 -8.30 -6.91 -30.35
CA ILE A 966 -9.66 -6.72 -29.83
C ILE A 966 -10.53 -7.97 -30.07
N GLU A 967 -10.23 -8.74 -31.12
CA GLU A 967 -10.89 -10.01 -31.40
C GLU A 967 -10.53 -11.10 -30.37
N ASP A 968 -9.33 -11.09 -29.78
CA ASP A 968 -8.97 -12.00 -28.67
C ASP A 968 -9.80 -11.71 -27.41
N LEU A 969 -10.21 -10.45 -27.22
CA LEU A 969 -11.08 -10.04 -26.12
C LEU A 969 -12.53 -10.50 -26.32
N ASN A 970 -12.96 -10.71 -27.57
CA ASN A 970 -14.28 -11.23 -27.93
C ASN A 970 -14.34 -12.77 -28.04
N SER A 971 -13.20 -13.46 -28.13
CA SER A 971 -13.13 -14.87 -28.55
C SER A 971 -12.75 -15.90 -27.48
N PHE A 972 -12.69 -15.55 -26.18
CA PHE A 972 -12.66 -16.59 -25.13
C PHE A 972 -14.04 -17.23 -24.97
N ARG A 973 -14.41 -18.07 -25.94
CA ARG A 973 -15.26 -19.22 -25.67
C ARG A 973 -14.46 -20.15 -24.74
N GLY A 974 -15.07 -20.50 -23.61
CA GLY A 974 -14.42 -21.10 -22.45
C GLY A 974 -13.48 -22.28 -22.71
N GLY A 975 -12.50 -22.39 -21.80
CA GLY A 975 -11.85 -23.65 -21.45
C GLY A 975 -12.52 -24.25 -20.23
#